data_AF-A0A2R3IR79-F1
#
_entry.id   AF-A0A2R3IR79-F1
#
_cell.length_a   1.000
_cell.length_b   1.000
_cell.length_c   1.000
_cell.angle_alpha   90.00
_cell.angle_beta   90.00
_cell.angle_gamma   90.00
#
_symmetry.space_group_name_H-M   'P 1'
#
loop_
_entity.id
_entity.type
_entity.pdbx_description
1 polymer ?
#
loop_
_entity_poly.entity_id
_entity_poly.type
_entity_poly.pdbx_seq_one_letter_code
_entity_poly.pdbx_strand_id
1 'polypeptide(L)'
;MDKTSTLNGLKSAGLQPADAACNALTDASCASSSKLLVLGNGASAGNLSSTVRARLQAGLPILFVHTSGWGQNATGQQILAGLGLQEGPYGGNYWDNDKVPGSRTRARSVELASAYGQDPALLQQIVDGSWRTDYDWSKCTTFVGRTSCDDVPGLNDFSKRVDVLKGAFDSYNQKAQNLFAVPGTTSLRLWLLWADAVRQNVRYPMDKAADAARFQEAFVADAIVGYVREAGAAQKELGSYAGQRQQSMPVSSSEETLTLTLPSAQGSTAIGRMAAPGKRLSIRVEDAGQASLAVGLNTQRTGSTRLWNSRQYDRPRFLKSPDIKLPTSQPVVLVSPYGGLLQLVYSGATPGQTVTVKVSGAASQPFLDIKPGEDNSQAIADFIEALDADQADWLEIRSGSVEVHAKVEKVRGSIDKDYGGDVQRFIRELNEVFIDDAYTLAGFAIPNQAKTPAIRQECAVRGWDCDSETLHKLPGTQHINVDQYAQCGGGCSGNPYDQTWGLNPRGWGESHELGHNLQVNRLKVYGGRSGEVSNQIFPLHKDWRVLREFGQNLEDTRVNYRNAYNLIVAGRAEADPLEGVYKRLWNDPGTYSLNGERMAFYTQWVHYWSDLKADPLQGWDIWTLLYLHQRQVDKANWDASKAALGYGTYAQRPGNSGDASSTDGNDNLLVGLSWLTQRDQRPTFALWGIRTSSAAQAQVAAYGFTEQPAFFYANNRTNEHATVKRLDMSQGSPAWPFP
;
A
#
# COMPACT_ATOMS: atom_id res chain seq x y z
N MET A 1 -5.84 37.06 21.18
CA MET A 1 -7.13 37.69 21.55
C MET A 1 -6.84 39.07 22.09
N ASP A 2 -7.67 40.05 21.74
CA ASP A 2 -7.59 41.38 22.35
C ASP A 2 -8.24 41.37 23.74
N LYS A 3 -7.47 41.78 24.75
CA LYS A 3 -7.86 41.78 26.17
C LYS A 3 -9.11 42.63 26.43
N THR A 4 -9.16 43.82 25.84
CA THR A 4 -10.27 44.76 26.01
C THR A 4 -11.55 44.17 25.43
N SER A 5 -11.48 43.60 24.23
CA SER A 5 -12.60 42.92 23.59
C SER A 5 -13.12 41.74 24.39
N THR A 6 -12.24 40.89 24.96
CA THR A 6 -12.65 39.76 25.80
C THR A 6 -13.40 40.22 27.05
N LEU A 7 -12.88 41.21 27.79
CA LEU A 7 -13.54 41.73 28.99
C LEU A 7 -14.88 42.40 28.66
N ASN A 8 -14.95 43.14 27.55
CA ASN A 8 -16.19 43.76 27.10
C ASN A 8 -17.24 42.72 26.69
N GLY A 9 -16.84 41.62 26.05
CA GLY A 9 -17.74 40.50 25.73
C GLY A 9 -18.31 39.81 26.97
N LEU A 10 -17.53 39.68 28.05
CA LEU A 10 -18.04 39.17 29.32
C LEU A 10 -19.01 40.17 29.99
N LYS A 11 -18.73 41.48 29.92
CA LYS A 11 -19.62 42.53 30.42
C LYS A 11 -20.97 42.56 29.70
N SER A 12 -20.98 42.40 28.38
CA SER A 12 -22.23 42.36 27.62
C SER A 12 -23.09 41.12 27.94
N ALA A 13 -22.50 40.05 28.47
CA ALA A 13 -23.21 38.90 29.03
C ALA A 13 -23.72 39.11 30.46
N GLY A 14 -23.58 40.32 31.03
CA GLY A 14 -24.07 40.68 32.37
C GLY A 14 -23.10 40.44 33.52
N LEU A 15 -21.82 40.14 33.23
CA LEU A 15 -20.77 39.94 34.25
C LEU A 15 -20.04 41.25 34.58
N GLN A 16 -19.39 41.30 35.75
CA GLN A 16 -18.53 42.42 36.16
C GLN A 16 -17.07 41.97 36.33
N PRO A 17 -16.39 41.51 35.26
CA PRO A 17 -15.01 41.07 35.37
C PRO A 17 -14.07 42.25 35.63
N ALA A 18 -13.08 42.01 36.49
CA ALA A 18 -11.92 42.88 36.64
C ALA A 18 -10.71 42.22 35.94
N ASP A 19 -9.84 43.05 35.39
CA ASP A 19 -8.57 42.58 34.84
C ASP A 19 -7.65 42.12 35.99
N ALA A 20 -7.13 40.90 35.88
CA ALA A 20 -6.17 40.36 36.84
C ALA A 20 -4.79 41.06 36.76
N ALA A 21 -4.52 41.78 35.66
CA ALA A 21 -3.28 42.51 35.41
C ALA A 21 -2.00 41.63 35.49
N CYS A 22 -2.14 40.32 35.28
CA CYS A 22 -1.08 39.33 35.27
C CYS A 22 -1.44 38.16 34.34
N ASN A 23 -0.48 37.27 34.04
CA ASN A 23 -0.71 36.12 33.15
C ASN A 23 -0.85 34.81 33.94
N ALA A 24 -2.09 34.40 34.21
CA ALA A 24 -2.39 33.18 34.97
C ALA A 24 -2.01 31.87 34.24
N LEU A 25 -1.72 31.90 32.94
CA LEU A 25 -1.19 30.72 32.24
C LEU A 25 0.25 30.44 32.68
N THR A 26 1.10 31.47 32.70
CA THR A 26 2.55 31.32 32.93
C THR A 26 2.95 31.58 34.38
N ASP A 27 2.20 32.40 35.12
CA ASP A 27 2.50 32.76 36.51
C ASP A 27 1.55 32.04 37.49
N ALA A 28 2.14 31.23 38.39
CA ALA A 28 1.39 30.46 39.38
C ALA A 28 0.79 31.32 40.49
N SER A 29 1.44 32.44 40.85
CA SER A 29 0.91 33.38 41.84
C SER A 29 -0.33 34.07 41.28
N CYS A 30 -0.26 34.54 40.04
CA CYS A 30 -1.41 35.04 39.30
C CYS A 30 -2.53 34.00 39.16
N ALA A 31 -2.18 32.75 38.87
CA ALA A 31 -3.15 31.66 38.78
C ALA A 31 -3.91 31.44 40.11
N SER A 32 -3.24 31.55 41.25
CA SER A 32 -3.84 31.35 42.57
C SER A 32 -4.84 32.46 42.97
N SER A 33 -4.64 33.69 42.48
CA SER A 33 -5.52 34.84 42.76
C SER A 33 -6.61 35.02 41.71
N SER A 34 -6.38 34.54 40.48
CA SER A 34 -7.32 34.64 39.36
C SER A 34 -8.53 33.72 39.53
N LYS A 35 -9.69 34.17 39.06
CA LYS A 35 -10.95 33.40 39.10
C LYS A 35 -11.32 32.75 37.76
N LEU A 36 -10.70 33.19 36.68
CA LEU A 36 -10.91 32.65 35.33
C LEU A 36 -9.68 32.97 34.48
N LEU A 37 -9.22 31.99 33.70
CA LEU A 37 -8.24 32.16 32.63
C LEU A 37 -8.92 32.02 31.28
N VAL A 38 -8.83 33.04 30.42
CA VAL A 38 -9.34 32.99 29.05
C VAL A 38 -8.17 32.80 28.08
N LEU A 39 -8.19 31.74 27.28
CA LEU A 39 -7.13 31.39 26.33
C LEU A 39 -7.61 31.43 24.88
N GLY A 40 -6.71 31.85 23.98
CA GLY A 40 -6.87 31.71 22.54
C GLY A 40 -5.58 31.25 21.88
N ASN A 41 -5.59 31.09 20.56
CA ASN A 41 -4.49 30.45 19.83
C ASN A 41 -3.17 31.23 19.82
N GLY A 42 -3.18 32.49 20.28
CA GLY A 42 -1.97 33.32 20.44
C GLY A 42 -1.27 33.13 21.79
N ALA A 43 -1.70 32.19 22.63
CA ALA A 43 -1.06 31.91 23.92
C ALA A 43 0.35 31.34 23.73
N SER A 44 1.27 31.72 24.62
CA SER A 44 2.64 31.20 24.64
C SER A 44 3.02 30.78 26.06
N ALA A 45 3.52 29.55 26.19
CA ALA A 45 4.08 28.99 27.42
C ALA A 45 5.02 27.84 27.05
N GLY A 46 6.01 27.56 27.91
CA GLY A 46 6.75 26.29 27.84
C GLY A 46 5.81 25.11 28.11
N ASN A 47 6.02 23.98 27.41
CA ASN A 47 5.21 22.75 27.50
C ASN A 47 3.70 23.03 27.69
N LEU A 48 3.09 23.70 26.72
CA LEU A 48 1.77 24.34 26.85
C LEU A 48 0.67 23.38 27.35
N SER A 49 0.59 22.16 26.81
CA SER A 49 -0.41 21.16 27.25
C SER A 49 -0.28 20.80 28.73
N SER A 50 0.94 20.57 29.24
CA SER A 50 1.16 20.27 30.66
C SER A 50 0.88 21.49 31.54
N THR A 51 1.21 22.70 31.07
CA THR A 51 0.94 23.94 31.80
C THR A 51 -0.56 24.15 31.97
N VAL A 52 -1.34 23.99 30.90
CA VAL A 52 -2.81 24.06 30.95
C VAL A 52 -3.38 22.99 31.88
N ARG A 53 -2.89 21.74 31.79
CA ARG A 53 -3.33 20.66 32.69
C ARG A 53 -3.04 20.97 34.16
N ALA A 54 -1.86 21.49 34.48
CA ALA A 54 -1.47 21.84 35.83
C ALA A 54 -2.35 22.96 36.41
N ARG A 55 -2.69 23.97 35.60
CA ARG A 55 -3.63 25.04 36.00
C ARG A 55 -5.03 24.49 36.27
N LEU A 56 -5.53 23.63 35.38
CA LEU A 56 -6.83 23.00 35.55
C LEU A 56 -6.88 22.14 36.82
N GLN A 57 -5.83 21.35 37.09
CA GLN A 57 -5.71 20.51 38.29
C GLN A 57 -5.58 21.33 39.58
N ALA A 58 -4.95 22.51 39.52
CA ALA A 58 -4.88 23.44 40.65
C ALA A 58 -6.20 24.20 40.91
N GLY A 59 -7.24 23.92 40.13
CA GLY A 59 -8.58 24.50 40.32
C GLY A 59 -8.81 25.83 39.62
N LEU A 60 -7.90 26.29 38.74
CA LEU A 60 -8.11 27.50 37.94
C LEU A 60 -9.09 27.20 36.78
N PRO A 61 -10.28 27.84 36.73
CA PRO A 61 -11.20 27.66 35.62
C PRO A 61 -10.60 28.22 34.31
N ILE A 62 -10.76 27.48 33.21
CA ILE A 62 -10.23 27.87 31.89
C ILE A 62 -11.36 27.94 30.87
N LEU A 63 -11.48 29.08 30.18
CA LEU A 63 -12.31 29.27 29.00
C LEU A 63 -11.41 29.38 27.77
N PHE A 64 -11.43 28.38 26.90
CA PHE A 64 -10.74 28.43 25.62
C PHE A 64 -11.68 28.88 24.50
N VAL A 65 -11.19 29.79 23.65
CA VAL A 65 -11.89 30.22 22.45
C VAL A 65 -10.94 30.06 21.26
N HIS A 66 -11.33 29.23 20.30
CA HIS A 66 -10.56 29.07 19.06
C HIS A 66 -10.56 30.38 18.27
N THR A 67 -9.38 30.86 17.86
CA THR A 67 -9.23 32.18 17.23
C THR A 67 -8.70 32.13 15.80
N SER A 68 -8.86 30.97 15.13
CA SER A 68 -8.38 30.75 13.76
C SER A 68 -9.51 30.38 12.79
N GLY A 69 -10.76 30.66 13.16
CA GLY A 69 -11.94 30.35 12.33
C GLY A 69 -12.05 28.86 12.04
N TRP A 70 -12.22 28.50 10.76
CA TRP A 70 -12.19 27.12 10.26
C TRP A 70 -10.80 26.45 10.26
N GLY A 71 -9.73 27.21 10.43
CA GLY A 71 -8.36 26.70 10.33
C GLY A 71 -7.95 25.97 11.60
N GLN A 72 -7.29 24.83 11.45
CA GLN A 72 -6.66 24.12 12.57
C GLN A 72 -5.52 24.94 13.16
N ASN A 73 -5.22 24.73 14.44
CA ASN A 73 -4.13 25.46 15.10
C ASN A 73 -3.38 24.62 16.13
N ALA A 74 -2.05 24.50 15.97
CA ALA A 74 -1.21 23.70 16.87
C ALA A 74 -1.23 24.18 18.33
N THR A 75 -1.29 25.50 18.58
CA THR A 75 -1.46 26.05 19.93
C THR A 75 -2.83 25.68 20.49
N GLY A 76 -3.89 25.81 19.69
CA GLY A 76 -5.24 25.38 20.04
C GLY A 76 -5.31 23.90 20.41
N GLN A 77 -4.70 23.04 19.60
CA GLN A 77 -4.60 21.59 19.85
C GLN A 77 -3.87 21.29 21.17
N GLN A 78 -2.77 21.98 21.45
CA GLN A 78 -2.03 21.81 22.70
C GLN A 78 -2.84 22.27 23.92
N ILE A 79 -3.57 23.38 23.83
CA ILE A 79 -4.46 23.84 24.90
C ILE A 79 -5.57 22.82 25.14
N LEU A 80 -6.25 22.39 24.07
CA LEU A 80 -7.33 21.39 24.13
C LEU A 80 -6.83 20.08 24.74
N ALA A 81 -5.65 19.60 24.37
CA ALA A 81 -5.04 18.41 24.99
C ALA A 81 -4.83 18.58 26.51
N GLY A 82 -4.38 19.77 26.94
CA GLY A 82 -4.29 20.12 28.35
C GLY A 82 -5.65 20.10 29.07
N LEU A 83 -6.73 20.44 28.38
CA LEU A 83 -8.11 20.35 28.88
C LEU A 83 -8.72 18.94 28.81
N GLY A 84 -8.05 17.99 28.16
CA GLY A 84 -8.61 16.65 27.90
C GLY A 84 -9.63 16.65 26.75
N LEU A 85 -9.53 17.62 25.84
CA LEU A 85 -10.36 17.77 24.64
C LEU A 85 -9.50 17.61 23.38
N GLN A 86 -10.15 17.64 22.22
CA GLN A 86 -9.49 17.57 20.92
C GLN A 86 -10.08 18.60 19.95
N GLU A 87 -9.27 19.06 19.01
CA GLU A 87 -9.74 19.85 17.88
C GLU A 87 -10.48 18.93 16.89
N GLY A 88 -11.50 19.46 16.21
CA GLY A 88 -12.20 18.76 15.15
C GLY A 88 -11.33 18.53 13.90
N PRO A 89 -11.85 17.80 12.91
CA PRO A 89 -11.13 17.54 11.67
C PRO A 89 -10.89 18.82 10.85
N TYR A 90 -10.03 18.70 9.84
CA TYR A 90 -9.76 19.75 8.87
C TYR A 90 -11.07 20.30 8.26
N GLY A 91 -11.10 21.61 8.03
CA GLY A 91 -12.26 22.33 7.51
C GLY A 91 -13.23 22.81 8.59
N GLY A 92 -13.13 22.29 9.82
CA GLY A 92 -13.96 22.72 10.95
C GLY A 92 -15.45 22.63 10.59
N ASN A 93 -16.18 23.73 10.76
CA ASN A 93 -17.61 23.82 10.47
C ASN A 93 -17.94 24.43 9.09
N TYR A 94 -17.00 24.41 8.13
CA TYR A 94 -17.16 25.12 6.86
C TYR A 94 -18.24 24.54 5.95
N TRP A 95 -18.33 23.21 5.87
CA TRP A 95 -19.31 22.53 5.01
C TRP A 95 -20.67 22.40 5.70
N ASP A 96 -20.69 21.86 6.92
CA ASP A 96 -21.93 21.56 7.61
C ASP A 96 -22.68 22.82 8.05
N ASN A 97 -21.94 23.88 8.40
CA ASN A 97 -22.49 25.09 9.02
C ASN A 97 -23.43 24.75 10.20
N ASP A 98 -23.07 23.72 10.96
CA ASP A 98 -23.87 23.18 12.05
C ASP A 98 -24.03 24.24 13.15
N LYS A 99 -25.21 24.25 13.76
CA LYS A 99 -25.59 25.21 14.80
C LYS A 99 -26.70 24.65 15.68
N VAL A 100 -26.74 25.12 16.93
CA VAL A 100 -27.89 24.87 17.81
C VAL A 100 -29.02 25.84 17.44
N PRO A 101 -30.17 25.38 16.92
CA PRO A 101 -31.27 26.26 16.54
C PRO A 101 -32.04 26.78 17.76
N GLY A 102 -32.76 27.89 17.61
CA GLY A 102 -33.62 28.44 18.67
C GLY A 102 -34.75 27.50 19.11
N SER A 103 -35.11 26.50 18.30
CA SER A 103 -36.08 25.45 18.63
C SER A 103 -35.51 24.34 19.52
N ARG A 104 -34.20 24.36 19.85
CA ARG A 104 -33.59 23.33 20.69
C ARG A 104 -34.17 23.37 22.11
N THR A 105 -34.70 22.24 22.57
CA THR A 105 -35.18 22.09 23.94
C THR A 105 -34.06 21.72 24.90
N ARG A 106 -34.20 22.12 26.18
CA ARG A 106 -33.30 21.70 27.26
C ARG A 106 -33.19 20.18 27.33
N ALA A 107 -34.33 19.48 27.31
CA ALA A 107 -34.39 18.03 27.40
C ALA A 107 -33.56 17.35 26.30
N ARG A 108 -33.70 17.81 25.04
CA ARG A 108 -32.96 17.23 23.92
C ARG A 108 -31.46 17.45 24.02
N SER A 109 -31.01 18.63 24.44
CA SER A 109 -29.57 18.88 24.62
C SER A 109 -28.96 18.04 25.75
N VAL A 110 -29.68 17.88 26.87
CA VAL A 110 -29.23 17.05 28.00
C VAL A 110 -29.15 15.58 27.59
N GLU A 111 -30.14 15.08 26.86
CA GLU A 111 -30.15 13.73 26.30
C GLU A 111 -28.95 13.50 25.37
N LEU A 112 -28.75 14.37 24.38
CA LEU A 112 -27.63 14.28 23.43
C LEU A 112 -26.27 14.33 24.12
N ALA A 113 -26.09 15.22 25.10
CA ALA A 113 -24.84 15.34 25.84
C ALA A 113 -24.55 14.10 26.69
N SER A 114 -25.58 13.51 27.31
CA SER A 114 -25.45 12.30 28.13
C SER A 114 -25.15 11.06 27.28
N ALA A 115 -25.62 11.03 26.02
CA ALA A 115 -25.38 9.95 25.06
C ALA A 115 -24.09 10.14 24.24
N TYR A 116 -23.46 11.32 24.28
CA TYR A 116 -22.30 11.62 23.43
C TYR A 116 -21.11 10.71 23.77
N GLY A 117 -20.67 9.91 22.80
CA GLY A 117 -19.55 8.98 22.96
C GLY A 117 -19.82 7.83 23.95
N GLN A 118 -21.09 7.63 24.33
CA GLN A 118 -21.54 6.52 25.18
C GLN A 118 -22.51 5.63 24.39
N ASP A 119 -22.53 4.34 24.69
CA ASP A 119 -23.49 3.40 24.08
C ASP A 119 -24.11 2.48 25.14
N PRO A 120 -24.98 3.02 26.02
CA PRO A 120 -25.65 2.21 27.03
C PRO A 120 -26.55 1.14 26.42
N ALA A 121 -27.08 1.36 25.20
CA ALA A 121 -27.87 0.37 24.49
C ALA A 121 -27.03 -0.84 24.06
N LEU A 122 -25.80 -0.62 23.55
CA LEU A 122 -24.88 -1.71 23.22
C LEU A 122 -24.43 -2.45 24.49
N LEU A 123 -24.16 -1.72 25.58
CA LEU A 123 -23.84 -2.34 26.87
C LEU A 123 -24.98 -3.23 27.36
N GLN A 124 -26.22 -2.74 27.32
CA GLN A 124 -27.39 -3.54 27.70
C GLN A 124 -27.54 -4.76 26.78
N GLN A 125 -27.30 -4.59 25.48
CA GLN A 125 -27.33 -5.68 24.51
C GLN A 125 -26.30 -6.77 24.82
N ILE A 126 -25.09 -6.39 25.22
CA ILE A 126 -24.03 -7.30 25.66
C ILE A 126 -24.46 -8.03 26.94
N VAL A 127 -24.93 -7.30 27.95
CA VAL A 127 -25.32 -7.86 29.25
C VAL A 127 -26.46 -8.88 29.11
N ASP A 128 -27.48 -8.55 28.32
CA ASP A 128 -28.66 -9.41 28.14
C ASP A 128 -28.43 -10.52 27.11
N GLY A 129 -27.35 -10.45 26.32
CA GLY A 129 -27.15 -11.32 25.16
C GLY A 129 -28.23 -11.14 24.08
N SER A 130 -28.90 -9.98 24.04
CA SER A 130 -30.03 -9.68 23.15
C SER A 130 -29.58 -9.28 21.74
N TRP A 131 -28.69 -10.08 21.17
CA TRP A 131 -28.17 -9.92 19.82
C TRP A 131 -29.27 -10.10 18.79
N ARG A 132 -29.21 -9.33 17.70
CA ARG A 132 -30.28 -9.30 16.70
C ARG A 132 -30.35 -10.62 15.94
N THR A 133 -31.53 -11.23 15.87
CA THR A 133 -31.72 -12.56 15.25
C THR A 133 -32.33 -12.51 13.84
N ASP A 134 -32.70 -11.32 13.36
CA ASP A 134 -33.55 -11.13 12.17
C ASP A 134 -32.94 -10.16 11.14
N TYR A 135 -31.62 -10.05 11.08
CA TYR A 135 -30.97 -9.33 9.97
C TYR A 135 -31.36 -9.97 8.62
N ASP A 136 -31.74 -9.15 7.65
CA ASP A 136 -32.08 -9.60 6.30
C ASP A 136 -30.81 -9.86 5.47
N TRP A 137 -30.20 -11.02 5.69
CA TRP A 137 -28.98 -11.44 4.99
C TRP A 137 -29.18 -11.64 3.48
N SER A 138 -30.42 -11.61 2.95
CA SER A 138 -30.67 -11.66 1.51
C SER A 138 -30.18 -10.41 0.78
N LYS A 139 -29.92 -9.31 1.51
CA LYS A 139 -29.36 -8.06 0.97
C LYS A 139 -27.84 -8.07 0.85
N CYS A 140 -27.17 -9.12 1.34
CA CYS A 140 -25.74 -9.26 1.11
C CYS A 140 -25.46 -9.55 -0.37
N THR A 141 -24.42 -8.94 -0.92
CA THR A 141 -23.96 -9.17 -2.30
C THR A 141 -22.61 -9.90 -2.27
N THR A 142 -22.28 -10.59 -3.36
CA THR A 142 -20.99 -11.28 -3.49
C THR A 142 -20.31 -10.85 -4.78
N PHE A 143 -19.07 -10.40 -4.66
CA PHE A 143 -18.23 -10.03 -5.80
C PHE A 143 -16.94 -10.85 -5.73
N VAL A 144 -16.62 -11.58 -6.81
CA VAL A 144 -15.46 -12.48 -6.91
C VAL A 144 -15.26 -13.37 -5.67
N GLY A 145 -16.34 -13.93 -5.13
CA GLY A 145 -16.29 -14.83 -3.98
C GLY A 145 -16.13 -14.14 -2.60
N ARG A 146 -16.12 -12.81 -2.52
CA ARG A 146 -16.20 -12.07 -1.24
C ARG A 146 -17.61 -11.52 -1.05
N THR A 147 -18.24 -11.84 0.08
CA THR A 147 -19.55 -11.32 0.46
C THR A 147 -19.39 -10.00 1.23
N SER A 148 -20.22 -9.00 0.91
CA SER A 148 -20.43 -7.79 1.70
C SER A 148 -21.92 -7.63 2.00
N CYS A 149 -22.24 -6.91 3.07
CA CYS A 149 -23.60 -6.80 3.60
C CYS A 149 -24.01 -5.34 3.85
N ASP A 150 -23.48 -4.41 3.04
CA ASP A 150 -23.64 -2.97 3.24
C ASP A 150 -25.11 -2.54 3.12
N ASP A 151 -25.92 -3.25 2.35
CA ASP A 151 -27.36 -2.95 2.16
C ASP A 151 -28.29 -3.66 3.16
N VAL A 152 -27.75 -4.38 4.15
CA VAL A 152 -28.55 -5.04 5.18
C VAL A 152 -29.10 -3.99 6.18
N PRO A 153 -30.43 -3.84 6.32
CA PRO A 153 -31.01 -2.79 7.15
C PRO A 153 -30.58 -2.85 8.63
N GLY A 154 -30.03 -1.74 9.11
CA GLY A 154 -29.55 -1.56 10.49
C GLY A 154 -28.18 -2.17 10.79
N LEU A 155 -27.53 -2.86 9.84
CA LEU A 155 -26.18 -3.41 10.04
C LEU A 155 -25.13 -2.30 10.02
N ASN A 156 -25.26 -1.34 9.10
CA ASN A 156 -24.34 -0.20 9.03
C ASN A 156 -24.39 0.68 10.28
N ASP A 157 -25.57 0.92 10.85
CA ASP A 157 -25.69 1.72 12.07
C ASP A 157 -25.06 1.00 13.26
N PHE A 158 -25.22 -0.32 13.35
CA PHE A 158 -24.51 -1.15 14.33
C PHE A 158 -22.98 -1.08 14.12
N SER A 159 -22.49 -1.26 12.89
CA SER A 159 -21.05 -1.17 12.61
C SER A 159 -20.47 0.20 12.98
N LYS A 160 -21.14 1.30 12.60
CA LYS A 160 -20.71 2.66 12.90
C LYS A 160 -20.60 2.92 14.41
N ARG A 161 -21.53 2.39 15.21
CA ARG A 161 -21.46 2.47 16.69
C ARG A 161 -20.23 1.75 17.24
N VAL A 162 -19.91 0.58 16.69
CA VAL A 162 -18.70 -0.18 17.04
C VAL A 162 -17.43 0.55 16.60
N ASP A 163 -17.45 1.22 15.44
CA ASP A 163 -16.32 1.99 14.94
C ASP A 163 -16.01 3.22 15.81
N VAL A 164 -17.01 3.81 16.49
CA VAL A 164 -16.79 4.85 17.50
C VAL A 164 -15.94 4.32 18.66
N LEU A 165 -16.25 3.12 19.17
CA LEU A 165 -15.46 2.49 20.22
C LEU A 165 -14.04 2.19 19.72
N LYS A 166 -13.90 1.60 18.53
CA LYS A 166 -12.60 1.36 17.90
C LYS A 166 -11.75 2.62 17.82
N GLY A 167 -12.31 3.71 17.30
CA GLY A 167 -11.61 4.99 17.16
C GLY A 167 -11.15 5.56 18.51
N ALA A 168 -11.94 5.37 19.57
CA ALA A 168 -11.54 5.77 20.92
C ALA A 168 -10.29 5.01 21.40
N PHE A 169 -10.23 3.69 21.23
CA PHE A 169 -9.05 2.89 21.62
C PHE A 169 -7.84 3.14 20.70
N ASP A 170 -8.07 3.21 19.39
CA ASP A 170 -7.02 3.42 18.41
C ASP A 170 -6.32 4.78 18.60
N SER A 171 -7.03 5.81 19.09
CA SER A 171 -6.42 7.10 19.46
C SER A 171 -5.36 6.97 20.57
N TYR A 172 -5.59 6.11 21.57
CA TYR A 172 -4.58 5.81 22.61
C TYR A 172 -3.44 4.96 22.04
N ASN A 173 -3.76 3.93 21.25
CA ASN A 173 -2.76 3.08 20.60
C ASN A 173 -1.81 3.91 19.73
N GLN A 174 -2.35 4.72 18.81
CA GLN A 174 -1.57 5.54 17.87
C GLN A 174 -0.62 6.52 18.57
N LYS A 175 -1.00 7.01 19.76
CA LYS A 175 -0.19 7.93 20.58
C LYS A 175 0.78 7.21 21.53
N ALA A 176 0.90 5.88 21.44
CA ALA A 176 1.66 5.07 22.38
C ALA A 176 1.26 5.31 23.85
N GLN A 177 -0.03 5.48 24.13
CA GLN A 177 -0.54 5.77 25.47
C GLN A 177 -1.13 4.53 26.14
N ASN A 178 -0.55 4.14 27.27
CA ASN A 178 -1.10 3.08 28.11
C ASN A 178 -2.33 3.58 28.86
N LEU A 179 -3.51 3.10 28.45
CA LEU A 179 -4.79 3.45 29.05
C LEU A 179 -4.85 3.19 30.57
N PHE A 180 -4.18 2.14 31.05
CA PHE A 180 -4.12 1.80 32.47
C PHE A 180 -3.24 2.75 33.29
N ALA A 181 -2.36 3.51 32.64
CA ALA A 181 -1.51 4.53 33.27
C ALA A 181 -2.15 5.94 33.24
N VAL A 182 -3.24 6.15 32.50
CA VAL A 182 -3.93 7.46 32.43
C VAL A 182 -5.10 7.49 33.42
N PRO A 183 -5.14 8.40 34.42
CA PRO A 183 -6.25 8.47 35.37
C PRO A 183 -7.56 8.90 34.69
N GLY A 184 -8.70 8.54 35.28
CA GLY A 184 -10.02 8.94 34.78
C GLY A 184 -10.52 8.18 33.54
N THR A 185 -9.94 7.02 33.23
CA THR A 185 -10.25 6.23 32.01
C THR A 185 -11.02 4.93 32.30
N THR A 186 -11.68 4.82 33.45
CA THR A 186 -12.33 3.58 33.93
C THR A 186 -13.25 2.93 32.90
N SER A 187 -14.13 3.68 32.23
CA SER A 187 -15.05 3.12 31.24
C SER A 187 -14.32 2.44 30.08
N LEU A 188 -13.27 3.07 29.55
CA LEU A 188 -12.47 2.48 28.48
C LEU A 188 -11.70 1.24 28.96
N ARG A 189 -11.19 1.25 30.20
CA ARG A 189 -10.51 0.08 30.78
C ARG A 189 -11.47 -1.10 30.89
N LEU A 190 -12.73 -0.87 31.30
CA LEU A 190 -13.75 -1.91 31.40
C LEU A 190 -14.08 -2.50 30.03
N TRP A 191 -14.27 -1.67 29.01
CA TRP A 191 -14.46 -2.11 27.63
C TRP A 191 -13.29 -2.96 27.11
N LEU A 192 -12.05 -2.54 27.38
CA LEU A 192 -10.86 -3.29 26.99
C LEU A 192 -10.77 -4.65 27.69
N LEU A 193 -10.96 -4.67 29.02
CA LEU A 193 -10.93 -5.92 29.79
C LEU A 193 -12.08 -6.85 29.43
N TRP A 194 -13.26 -6.31 29.12
CA TRP A 194 -14.39 -7.08 28.59
C TRP A 194 -14.03 -7.74 27.26
N ALA A 195 -13.45 -6.99 26.31
CA ALA A 195 -13.03 -7.55 25.03
C ALA A 195 -11.97 -8.65 25.21
N ASP A 196 -10.97 -8.43 26.06
CA ASP A 196 -9.97 -9.46 26.41
C ASP A 196 -10.60 -10.71 27.02
N ALA A 197 -11.66 -10.57 27.83
CA ALA A 197 -12.41 -11.68 28.41
C ALA A 197 -13.23 -12.44 27.34
N VAL A 198 -13.86 -11.73 26.40
CA VAL A 198 -14.52 -12.34 25.23
C VAL A 198 -13.53 -13.16 24.42
N ARG A 199 -12.29 -12.67 24.21
CA ARG A 199 -11.23 -13.41 23.49
C ARG A 199 -10.84 -14.74 24.10
N GLN A 200 -11.11 -14.97 25.39
CA GLN A 200 -10.90 -16.30 26.01
C GLN A 200 -11.96 -17.32 25.57
N ASN A 201 -13.10 -16.83 25.08
CA ASN A 201 -14.30 -17.61 24.77
C ASN A 201 -14.63 -17.68 23.28
N VAL A 202 -13.98 -16.86 22.45
CA VAL A 202 -14.09 -16.93 20.99
C VAL A 202 -13.74 -18.34 20.52
N ARG A 203 -14.61 -18.91 19.67
CA ARG A 203 -14.38 -20.18 18.98
C ARG A 203 -14.73 -19.97 17.51
N TYR A 204 -13.87 -20.47 16.64
CA TYR A 204 -14.04 -20.37 15.19
C TYR A 204 -14.36 -21.74 14.57
N PRO A 205 -15.00 -21.79 13.39
CA PRO A 205 -15.61 -20.67 12.68
C PRO A 205 -16.97 -20.25 13.28
N MET A 206 -17.43 -19.05 12.95
CA MET A 206 -18.79 -18.54 13.20
C MET A 206 -19.49 -18.20 11.88
N ASP A 207 -20.81 -18.31 11.88
CA ASP A 207 -21.68 -17.88 10.78
C ASP A 207 -22.65 -16.77 11.20
N LYS A 208 -22.87 -15.78 10.33
CA LYS A 208 -23.71 -14.60 10.61
C LYS A 208 -25.17 -14.93 10.91
N ALA A 209 -25.68 -16.06 10.42
CA ALA A 209 -27.04 -16.52 10.68
C ALA A 209 -27.07 -17.59 11.79
N ALA A 210 -26.22 -18.62 11.69
CA ALA A 210 -26.27 -19.75 12.63
C ALA A 210 -25.74 -19.40 14.04
N ASP A 211 -24.82 -18.44 14.15
CA ASP A 211 -24.14 -18.07 15.39
C ASP A 211 -24.41 -16.60 15.79
N ALA A 212 -25.58 -16.04 15.45
CA ALA A 212 -25.88 -14.60 15.54
C ALA A 212 -25.37 -13.91 16.81
N ALA A 213 -25.55 -14.52 17.99
CA ALA A 213 -25.07 -13.98 19.26
C ALA A 213 -23.54 -13.91 19.35
N ARG A 214 -22.85 -15.03 19.17
CA ARG A 214 -21.37 -15.09 19.20
C ARG A 214 -20.75 -14.25 18.10
N PHE A 215 -21.37 -14.24 16.91
CA PHE A 215 -20.95 -13.46 15.76
C PHE A 215 -20.94 -11.96 16.09
N GLN A 216 -22.05 -11.44 16.60
CA GLN A 216 -22.18 -10.01 16.91
C GLN A 216 -21.33 -9.61 18.13
N GLU A 217 -21.24 -10.45 19.16
CA GLU A 217 -20.38 -10.17 20.31
C GLU A 217 -18.89 -10.13 19.92
N ALA A 218 -18.43 -11.13 19.16
CA ALA A 218 -17.06 -11.17 18.65
C ALA A 218 -16.79 -10.00 17.69
N PHE A 219 -17.79 -9.59 16.88
CA PHE A 219 -17.68 -8.41 16.03
C PHE A 219 -17.34 -7.16 16.85
N VAL A 220 -18.01 -6.94 17.98
CA VAL A 220 -17.72 -5.80 18.88
C VAL A 220 -16.36 -5.96 19.55
N ALA A 221 -16.06 -7.13 20.13
CA ALA A 221 -14.81 -7.38 20.84
C ALA A 221 -13.59 -7.19 19.93
N ASP A 222 -13.65 -7.65 18.68
CA ASP A 222 -12.56 -7.48 17.70
C ASP A 222 -12.19 -6.03 17.41
N ALA A 223 -13.15 -5.11 17.52
CA ALA A 223 -12.94 -3.69 17.33
C ALA A 223 -12.22 -3.01 18.50
N ILE A 224 -12.11 -3.70 19.65
CA ILE A 224 -11.54 -3.18 20.88
C ILE A 224 -10.27 -3.98 21.23
N VAL A 225 -9.12 -3.40 20.88
CA VAL A 225 -7.80 -3.93 21.25
C VAL A 225 -6.94 -2.79 21.77
N GLY A 226 -6.40 -2.94 22.99
CA GLY A 226 -5.43 -2.03 23.57
C GLY A 226 -4.05 -2.67 23.55
N TYR A 227 -3.18 -2.21 22.66
CA TYR A 227 -1.85 -2.78 22.46
C TYR A 227 -0.83 -2.24 23.47
N VAL A 228 -0.94 -0.97 23.85
CA VAL A 228 0.07 -0.30 24.68
C VAL A 228 -0.20 -0.57 26.16
N ARG A 229 0.50 -1.56 26.73
CA ARG A 229 0.29 -2.02 28.12
C ARG A 229 1.43 -2.93 28.58
N GLU A 230 1.61 -3.02 29.90
CA GLU A 230 2.66 -3.86 30.50
C GLU A 230 2.33 -5.36 30.51
N ALA A 231 1.04 -5.71 30.55
CA ALA A 231 0.57 -7.09 30.59
C ALA A 231 -0.84 -7.19 29.98
N GLY A 232 -1.15 -8.31 29.32
CA GLY A 232 -2.44 -8.59 28.70
C GLY A 232 -2.60 -10.08 28.41
N ALA A 233 -3.77 -10.46 27.88
CA ALA A 233 -4.08 -11.86 27.60
C ALA A 233 -3.89 -12.19 26.11
N ALA A 234 -3.43 -13.40 25.83
CA ALA A 234 -3.53 -13.97 24.48
C ALA A 234 -5.00 -14.32 24.20
N GLN A 235 -5.48 -14.10 22.97
CA GLN A 235 -6.70 -14.72 22.50
C GLN A 235 -6.49 -16.23 22.43
N LYS A 236 -7.43 -17.01 22.96
CA LYS A 236 -7.25 -18.46 23.10
C LYS A 236 -7.16 -19.16 21.74
N GLU A 237 -8.12 -18.87 20.85
CA GLU A 237 -8.19 -19.45 19.51
C GLU A 237 -7.87 -18.39 18.45
N LEU A 238 -6.81 -18.60 17.68
CA LEU A 238 -6.40 -17.72 16.58
C LEU A 238 -7.00 -18.13 15.22
N GLY A 239 -7.69 -19.28 15.18
CA GLY A 239 -8.48 -19.73 14.05
C GLY A 239 -7.67 -19.88 12.77
N SER A 240 -8.17 -19.31 11.67
CA SER A 240 -7.52 -19.42 10.36
C SER A 240 -6.28 -18.53 10.22
N TYR A 241 -5.98 -17.65 11.17
CA TYR A 241 -4.80 -16.76 11.14
C TYR A 241 -3.53 -17.48 11.59
N ALA A 242 -3.56 -18.16 12.75
CA ALA A 242 -2.42 -18.84 13.36
C ALA A 242 -2.91 -19.92 14.33
N GLY A 243 -2.00 -20.65 14.98
CA GLY A 243 -2.33 -21.74 15.88
C GLY A 243 -1.39 -21.85 17.09
N GLN A 244 -1.15 -23.10 17.50
CA GLN A 244 -0.38 -23.40 18.70
C GLN A 244 1.09 -22.94 18.59
N ARG A 245 1.70 -23.02 17.40
CA ARG A 245 3.09 -22.59 17.19
C ARG A 245 3.26 -21.12 17.56
N GLN A 246 2.40 -20.25 17.04
CA GLN A 246 2.42 -18.83 17.39
C GLN A 246 2.20 -18.58 18.89
N GLN A 247 1.31 -19.34 19.54
CA GLN A 247 1.06 -19.22 21.00
C GLN A 247 2.27 -19.59 21.85
N SER A 248 3.11 -20.51 21.38
CA SER A 248 4.24 -21.06 22.15
C SER A 248 5.61 -20.52 21.74
N MET A 249 5.68 -19.55 20.80
CA MET A 249 6.97 -19.03 20.34
C MET A 249 7.83 -18.53 21.52
N PRO A 250 9.11 -18.94 21.60
CA PRO A 250 10.02 -18.41 22.60
C PRO A 250 10.28 -16.93 22.34
N VAL A 251 10.46 -16.17 23.42
CA VAL A 251 10.78 -14.74 23.36
C VAL A 251 12.16 -14.48 23.93
N SER A 252 12.89 -13.54 23.33
CA SER A 252 14.20 -13.12 23.83
C SER A 252 14.06 -12.42 25.19
N SER A 253 14.85 -12.86 26.17
CA SER A 253 14.96 -12.22 27.48
C SER A 253 15.93 -11.02 27.49
N SER A 254 16.72 -10.84 26.45
CA SER A 254 17.69 -9.74 26.29
C SER A 254 17.25 -8.73 25.21
N GLU A 255 17.75 -7.50 25.31
CA GLU A 255 17.56 -6.49 24.25
C GLU A 255 18.35 -6.91 23.00
N GLU A 256 17.65 -7.00 21.88
CA GLU A 256 18.19 -7.25 20.55
C GLU A 256 18.33 -5.91 19.82
N THR A 257 19.39 -5.74 19.04
CA THR A 257 19.65 -4.54 18.23
C THR A 257 19.66 -4.91 16.76
N LEU A 258 18.83 -4.21 15.98
CA LEU A 258 18.61 -4.46 14.56
C LEU A 258 18.82 -3.16 13.78
N THR A 259 19.46 -3.24 12.61
CA THR A 259 19.64 -2.10 11.72
C THR A 259 18.81 -2.33 10.46
N LEU A 260 17.91 -1.40 10.17
CA LEU A 260 16.99 -1.47 9.02
C LEU A 260 17.29 -0.34 8.04
N THR A 261 17.30 -0.65 6.75
CA THR A 261 17.45 0.34 5.67
C THR A 261 16.06 0.76 5.17
N LEU A 262 15.84 2.06 5.00
CA LEU A 262 14.59 2.61 4.47
C LEU A 262 14.77 2.88 2.96
N PRO A 263 14.16 2.10 2.05
CA PRO A 263 14.43 2.22 0.61
C PRO A 263 13.81 3.48 -0.03
N SER A 264 12.89 4.16 0.65
CA SER A 264 12.21 5.34 0.11
C SER A 264 11.86 6.36 1.21
N ALA A 265 11.15 7.42 0.85
CA ALA A 265 10.80 8.48 1.81
C ALA A 265 9.65 8.10 2.76
N GLN A 266 8.82 7.14 2.38
CA GLN A 266 7.68 6.68 3.19
C GLN A 266 7.30 5.24 2.87
N GLY A 267 6.78 4.51 3.86
CA GLY A 267 6.35 3.13 3.70
C GLY A 267 6.41 2.35 5.00
N SER A 268 6.50 1.04 4.88
CA SER A 268 6.79 0.12 5.98
C SER A 268 7.89 -0.85 5.60
N THR A 269 8.55 -1.43 6.59
CA THR A 269 9.53 -2.49 6.40
C THR A 269 9.50 -3.46 7.59
N ALA A 270 9.60 -4.76 7.33
CA ALA A 270 9.61 -5.78 8.38
C ALA A 270 10.76 -5.54 9.38
N ILE A 271 10.51 -5.68 10.68
CA ILE A 271 11.59 -5.62 11.68
C ILE A 271 12.35 -6.95 11.71
N GLY A 272 11.74 -8.06 11.24
CA GLY A 272 12.31 -9.41 11.36
C GLY A 272 12.11 -10.02 12.75
N ARG A 273 11.12 -9.52 13.50
CA ARG A 273 10.71 -10.04 14.82
C ARG A 273 9.18 -10.08 14.93
N MET A 274 8.68 -10.81 15.92
CA MET A 274 7.25 -10.91 16.23
C MET A 274 6.94 -10.53 17.67
N ALA A 275 5.77 -9.94 17.89
CA ALA A 275 5.12 -10.04 19.19
C ALA A 275 4.56 -11.46 19.36
N ALA A 276 4.82 -12.12 20.48
CA ALA A 276 4.16 -13.37 20.83
C ALA A 276 2.80 -13.07 21.53
N PRO A 277 1.76 -13.89 21.33
CA PRO A 277 0.43 -13.66 21.93
C PRO A 277 0.48 -13.52 23.45
N GLY A 278 -0.08 -12.44 23.98
CA GLY A 278 -0.14 -12.16 25.42
C GLY A 278 1.21 -11.91 26.09
N LYS A 279 2.32 -11.84 25.33
CA LYS A 279 3.65 -11.54 25.87
C LYS A 279 3.97 -10.06 25.74
N ARG A 280 4.63 -9.55 26.79
CA ARG A 280 5.13 -8.18 26.84
C ARG A 280 6.34 -8.02 25.93
N LEU A 281 6.31 -7.01 25.09
CA LEU A 281 7.42 -6.56 24.25
C LEU A 281 7.72 -5.09 24.53
N SER A 282 8.99 -4.72 24.54
CA SER A 282 9.43 -3.32 24.61
C SER A 282 10.24 -3.00 23.36
N ILE A 283 9.93 -1.89 22.70
CA ILE A 283 10.59 -1.45 21.47
C ILE A 283 10.93 0.04 21.53
N ARG A 284 12.10 0.40 21.01
CA ARG A 284 12.52 1.79 20.81
C ARG A 284 13.34 1.92 19.52
N VAL A 285 13.43 3.14 19.02
CA VAL A 285 14.21 3.49 17.82
C VAL A 285 15.27 4.52 18.14
N GLU A 286 16.43 4.35 17.52
CA GLU A 286 17.59 5.24 17.57
C GLU A 286 18.03 5.56 16.13
N ASP A 287 18.90 6.56 15.98
CA ASP A 287 19.51 6.93 14.70
C ASP A 287 18.53 7.25 13.56
N ALA A 288 17.34 7.76 13.89
CA ALA A 288 16.24 7.96 12.94
C ALA A 288 16.42 9.13 11.94
N GLY A 289 17.44 9.97 12.12
CA GLY A 289 17.59 11.21 11.35
C GLY A 289 16.35 12.10 11.48
N GLN A 290 15.77 12.48 10.33
CA GLN A 290 14.52 13.27 10.27
C GLN A 290 13.26 12.42 10.05
N ALA A 291 13.39 11.09 10.00
CA ALA A 291 12.24 10.22 9.72
C ALA A 291 11.26 10.20 10.90
N SER A 292 9.97 10.30 10.59
CA SER A 292 8.90 10.05 11.54
C SER A 292 8.57 8.56 11.56
N LEU A 293 8.70 7.93 12.72
CA LEU A 293 8.58 6.48 12.87
C LEU A 293 7.36 6.06 13.70
N ALA A 294 6.82 4.89 13.38
CA ALA A 294 5.82 4.17 14.14
C ALA A 294 6.08 2.66 14.04
N VAL A 295 5.53 1.87 14.97
CA VAL A 295 5.51 0.40 14.89
C VAL A 295 4.10 -0.07 14.58
N GLY A 296 3.99 -1.00 13.64
CA GLY A 296 2.77 -1.73 13.33
C GLY A 296 2.94 -3.23 13.61
N LEU A 297 1.83 -3.93 13.83
CA LEU A 297 1.76 -5.38 13.89
C LEU A 297 0.96 -5.89 12.71
N ASN A 298 1.48 -6.90 12.02
CA ASN A 298 0.88 -7.60 10.89
C ASN A 298 0.60 -6.71 9.65
N THR A 299 0.15 -7.35 8.57
CA THR A 299 0.00 -6.73 7.24
C THR A 299 -1.35 -7.02 6.57
N GLN A 300 -2.24 -7.77 7.21
CA GLN A 300 -3.55 -8.13 6.65
C GLN A 300 -4.39 -6.89 6.31
N ARG A 301 -5.00 -6.93 5.13
CA ARG A 301 -6.06 -6.01 4.72
C ARG A 301 -7.40 -6.53 5.26
N THR A 302 -8.27 -5.64 5.72
CA THR A 302 -9.48 -6.02 6.49
C THR A 302 -10.46 -6.94 5.75
N GLY A 303 -10.44 -6.93 4.41
CA GLY A 303 -11.24 -7.83 3.57
C GLY A 303 -10.77 -9.29 3.58
N SER A 304 -9.58 -9.59 4.12
CA SER A 304 -9.11 -10.97 4.33
C SER A 304 -9.75 -11.66 5.54
N THR A 305 -10.48 -10.93 6.39
CA THR A 305 -11.45 -11.55 7.30
C THR A 305 -12.81 -11.64 6.60
N ARG A 306 -13.13 -12.84 6.10
CA ARG A 306 -14.33 -13.11 5.30
C ARG A 306 -15.58 -13.34 6.14
N LEU A 307 -15.78 -12.52 7.18
CA LEU A 307 -16.83 -12.72 8.17
C LEU A 307 -18.26 -12.79 7.60
N TRP A 308 -18.53 -12.14 6.48
CA TRP A 308 -19.86 -12.15 5.86
C TRP A 308 -20.11 -13.37 4.97
N ASN A 309 -19.05 -14.02 4.50
CA ASN A 309 -19.17 -15.28 3.80
C ASN A 309 -19.68 -16.36 4.78
N SER A 310 -20.47 -17.30 4.28
CA SER A 310 -21.05 -18.35 5.12
C SER A 310 -19.97 -19.15 5.85
N ARG A 311 -20.09 -19.23 7.18
CA ARG A 311 -19.16 -19.95 8.08
C ARG A 311 -17.69 -19.54 7.95
N GLN A 312 -17.41 -18.27 7.64
CA GLN A 312 -16.05 -17.75 7.42
C GLN A 312 -15.68 -16.55 8.33
N TYR A 313 -16.43 -16.31 9.41
CA TYR A 313 -15.88 -15.54 10.51
C TYR A 313 -15.01 -16.48 11.36
N ASP A 314 -13.75 -16.63 10.94
CA ASP A 314 -12.84 -17.65 11.47
C ASP A 314 -11.48 -17.11 11.91
N ARG A 315 -11.33 -15.78 11.94
CA ARG A 315 -10.17 -15.02 12.41
C ARG A 315 -10.60 -13.62 12.86
N PRO A 316 -9.75 -12.88 13.60
CA PRO A 316 -10.06 -11.51 14.00
C PRO A 316 -10.29 -10.56 12.81
N ARG A 317 -11.20 -9.59 12.96
CA ARG A 317 -11.47 -8.52 11.95
C ARG A 317 -10.27 -7.63 11.69
N PHE A 318 -9.48 -7.34 12.73
CA PHE A 318 -8.40 -6.36 12.71
C PHE A 318 -7.09 -6.99 13.18
N LEU A 319 -6.53 -7.87 12.35
CA LEU A 319 -5.23 -8.49 12.59
C LEU A 319 -4.08 -7.48 12.51
N LYS A 320 -4.17 -6.52 11.57
CA LYS A 320 -3.27 -5.37 11.49
C LYS A 320 -3.60 -4.36 12.58
N SER A 321 -2.61 -3.99 13.39
CA SER A 321 -2.78 -2.94 14.42
C SER A 321 -2.87 -1.55 13.79
N PRO A 322 -3.33 -0.54 14.55
CA PRO A 322 -2.98 0.84 14.23
C PRO A 322 -1.46 1.04 14.22
N ASP A 323 -1.00 2.08 13.52
CA ASP A 323 0.40 2.50 13.58
C ASP A 323 0.66 3.22 14.91
N ILE A 324 1.49 2.63 15.76
CA ILE A 324 1.78 3.14 17.11
C ILE A 324 3.01 4.04 17.04
N LYS A 325 2.85 5.35 17.25
CA LYS A 325 3.94 6.32 17.12
C LYS A 325 5.10 5.95 18.05
N LEU A 326 6.31 5.97 17.49
CA LEU A 326 7.54 5.84 18.25
C LEU A 326 8.19 7.22 18.41
N PRO A 327 8.28 7.77 19.64
CA PRO A 327 9.17 8.88 19.93
C PRO A 327 10.62 8.42 19.92
N THR A 328 11.53 9.26 19.44
CA THR A 328 12.96 8.94 19.39
C THR A 328 13.51 8.63 20.78
N SER A 329 14.22 7.51 20.90
CA SER A 329 14.86 7.03 22.13
C SER A 329 13.93 6.78 23.33
N GLN A 330 12.60 6.75 23.15
CA GLN A 330 11.66 6.37 24.21
C GLN A 330 11.10 4.97 23.95
N PRO A 331 11.17 4.05 24.94
CA PRO A 331 10.57 2.73 24.79
C PRO A 331 9.05 2.80 24.83
N VAL A 332 8.42 2.03 23.95
CA VAL A 332 6.99 1.73 23.96
C VAL A 332 6.81 0.26 24.30
N VAL A 333 5.91 -0.01 25.24
CA VAL A 333 5.62 -1.38 25.70
C VAL A 333 4.30 -1.85 25.11
N LEU A 334 4.35 -3.02 24.46
CA LEU A 334 3.25 -3.60 23.71
C LEU A 334 2.91 -5.00 24.20
N VAL A 335 1.62 -5.34 24.14
CA VAL A 335 1.10 -6.71 24.24
C VAL A 335 0.02 -6.88 23.17
N SER A 336 0.17 -7.87 22.31
CA SER A 336 -0.84 -8.23 21.32
C SER A 336 -1.64 -9.45 21.78
N PRO A 337 -2.98 -9.45 21.70
CA PRO A 337 -3.75 -10.67 21.92
C PRO A 337 -3.50 -11.74 20.85
N TYR A 338 -3.02 -11.35 19.66
CA TYR A 338 -2.84 -12.23 18.52
C TYR A 338 -1.39 -12.65 18.29
N GLY A 339 -0.44 -11.95 18.92
CA GLY A 339 0.92 -11.85 18.41
C GLY A 339 0.98 -10.99 17.14
N GLY A 340 2.05 -11.11 16.36
CA GLY A 340 2.10 -10.56 15.00
C GLY A 340 3.48 -10.12 14.54
N LEU A 341 3.64 -10.03 13.21
CA LEU A 341 4.85 -9.59 12.52
C LEU A 341 5.09 -8.10 12.78
N LEU A 342 6.23 -7.73 13.35
CA LEU A 342 6.54 -6.33 13.64
C LEU A 342 6.98 -5.59 12.37
N GLN A 343 6.36 -4.45 12.11
CA GLN A 343 6.66 -3.56 10.99
C GLN A 343 7.14 -2.21 11.50
N LEU A 344 8.22 -1.69 10.93
CA LEU A 344 8.63 -0.30 11.11
C LEU A 344 7.95 0.54 10.02
N VAL A 345 7.03 1.42 10.44
CA VAL A 345 6.33 2.37 9.56
C VAL A 345 7.08 3.70 9.60
N TYR A 346 7.32 4.30 8.43
CA TYR A 346 8.14 5.50 8.31
C TYR A 346 7.59 6.50 7.30
N SER A 347 7.86 7.78 7.53
CA SER A 347 7.65 8.88 6.58
C SER A 347 8.68 9.99 6.77
N GLY A 348 8.90 10.81 5.74
CA GLY A 348 9.93 11.86 5.76
C GLY A 348 11.37 11.31 5.84
N ALA A 349 11.58 10.06 5.43
CA ALA A 349 12.90 9.44 5.38
C ALA A 349 13.70 9.91 4.16
N THR A 350 15.02 9.80 4.26
CA THR A 350 15.94 9.88 3.12
C THR A 350 16.13 8.46 2.55
N PRO A 351 15.86 8.20 1.26
CA PRO A 351 16.09 6.88 0.67
C PRO A 351 17.51 6.38 0.91
N GLY A 352 17.64 5.13 1.40
CA GLY A 352 18.90 4.50 1.77
C GLY A 352 19.38 4.77 3.20
N GLN A 353 18.71 5.64 3.97
CA GLN A 353 19.07 5.84 5.37
C GLN A 353 18.80 4.60 6.22
N THR A 354 19.53 4.46 7.32
CA THR A 354 19.31 3.39 8.30
C THR A 354 18.56 3.88 9.54
N VAL A 355 17.90 2.97 10.23
CA VAL A 355 17.31 3.17 11.56
C VAL A 355 17.72 2.01 12.45
N THR A 356 18.10 2.31 13.69
CA THR A 356 18.41 1.31 14.71
C THR A 356 17.14 0.99 15.50
N VAL A 357 16.71 -0.26 15.50
CA VAL A 357 15.60 -0.77 16.32
C VAL A 357 16.17 -1.58 17.46
N LYS A 358 15.71 -1.28 18.68
CA LYS A 358 16.02 -2.05 19.88
C LYS A 358 14.76 -2.66 20.46
N VAL A 359 14.78 -3.97 20.67
CA VAL A 359 13.59 -4.73 21.06
C VAL A 359 13.92 -5.81 22.09
N SER A 360 13.05 -5.97 23.08
CA SER A 360 13.16 -7.05 24.10
C SER A 360 11.81 -7.72 24.30
N GLY A 361 11.78 -9.03 24.56
CA GLY A 361 10.53 -9.80 24.68
C GLY A 361 9.87 -10.13 23.34
N ALA A 362 10.61 -10.00 22.23
CA ALA A 362 10.16 -10.42 20.91
C ALA A 362 10.49 -11.89 20.64
N ALA A 363 9.66 -12.53 19.82
CA ALA A 363 9.95 -13.81 19.21
C ALA A 363 10.63 -13.63 17.85
N SER A 364 11.30 -14.68 17.38
CA SER A 364 11.93 -14.72 16.05
C SER A 364 11.20 -15.72 15.17
N GLN A 365 10.55 -15.21 14.12
CA GLN A 365 10.01 -16.00 13.02
C GLN A 365 11.13 -16.46 12.08
N PRO A 366 10.90 -17.49 11.24
CA PRO A 366 11.72 -17.70 10.06
C PRO A 366 11.74 -16.41 9.22
N PHE A 367 12.92 -15.82 9.10
CA PHE A 367 13.12 -14.56 8.39
C PHE A 367 14.30 -14.69 7.43
N LEU A 368 14.02 -14.62 6.13
CA LEU A 368 15.07 -14.57 5.11
C LEU A 368 15.37 -13.11 4.77
N ASP A 369 16.52 -12.61 5.18
CA ASP A 369 16.96 -11.24 4.94
C ASP A 369 18.10 -11.21 3.93
N ILE A 370 17.76 -11.03 2.65
CA ILE A 370 18.76 -10.94 1.59
C ILE A 370 19.47 -9.59 1.67
N LYS A 371 20.78 -9.62 1.97
CA LYS A 371 21.66 -8.46 1.97
C LYS A 371 22.00 -8.08 0.53
N PRO A 372 21.65 -6.86 0.07
CA PRO A 372 21.88 -6.45 -1.31
C PRO A 372 23.35 -6.51 -1.71
N GLY A 373 23.67 -7.29 -2.75
CA GLY A 373 25.01 -7.36 -3.32
C GLY A 373 26.04 -8.16 -2.49
N GLU A 374 25.62 -8.88 -1.45
CA GLU A 374 26.48 -9.70 -0.59
C GLU A 374 26.20 -11.21 -0.77
N ASP A 375 27.05 -12.07 -0.21
CA ASP A 375 26.75 -13.51 -0.14
C ASP A 375 25.65 -13.76 0.91
N ASN A 376 24.63 -14.50 0.50
CA ASN A 376 23.44 -14.79 1.29
C ASN A 376 23.31 -16.27 1.66
N SER A 377 24.34 -17.08 1.36
CA SER A 377 24.33 -18.53 1.62
C SER A 377 24.02 -18.89 3.09
N GLN A 378 24.61 -18.17 4.05
CA GLN A 378 24.36 -18.38 5.48
C GLN A 378 22.93 -17.97 5.88
N ALA A 379 22.46 -16.80 5.43
CA ALA A 379 21.09 -16.35 5.72
C ALA A 379 20.03 -17.32 5.17
N ILE A 380 20.29 -17.92 4.00
CA ILE A 380 19.45 -18.97 3.42
C ILE A 380 19.49 -20.25 4.27
N ALA A 381 20.68 -20.68 4.73
CA ALA A 381 20.81 -21.85 5.58
C ALA A 381 20.07 -21.67 6.92
N ASP A 382 20.24 -20.52 7.58
CA ASP A 382 19.58 -20.18 8.85
C ASP A 382 18.04 -20.15 8.68
N PHE A 383 17.56 -19.62 7.55
CA PHE A 383 16.13 -19.61 7.23
C PHE A 383 15.57 -21.02 7.04
N ILE A 384 16.30 -21.90 6.34
CA ILE A 384 15.91 -23.30 6.16
C ILE A 384 15.86 -24.02 7.51
N GLU A 385 16.88 -23.83 8.36
CA GLU A 385 16.89 -24.41 9.72
C GLU A 385 15.68 -23.94 10.54
N ALA A 386 15.34 -22.65 10.46
CA ALA A 386 14.18 -22.11 11.15
C ALA A 386 12.85 -22.66 10.61
N LEU A 387 12.75 -22.93 9.31
CA LEU A 387 11.57 -23.58 8.71
C LEU A 387 11.45 -25.05 9.07
N ASP A 388 12.57 -25.77 9.17
CA ASP A 388 12.63 -27.18 9.56
C ASP A 388 12.30 -27.38 11.04
N ALA A 389 12.62 -26.39 11.89
CA ALA A 389 12.23 -26.40 13.30
C ALA A 389 10.70 -26.35 13.51
N ASP A 390 9.93 -25.85 12.52
CA ASP A 390 8.45 -25.82 12.52
C ASP A 390 7.83 -25.17 13.78
N GLN A 391 8.44 -24.08 14.27
CA GLN A 391 8.02 -23.40 15.50
C GLN A 391 7.20 -22.11 15.28
N ALA A 392 6.84 -21.78 14.03
CA ALA A 392 6.09 -20.56 13.70
C ALA A 392 4.98 -20.83 12.68
N ASP A 393 3.90 -20.04 12.75
CA ASP A 393 2.81 -20.07 11.76
C ASP A 393 3.01 -19.01 10.64
N TRP A 394 3.88 -18.03 10.87
CA TRP A 394 4.20 -16.94 9.95
C TRP A 394 5.70 -16.84 9.71
N LEU A 395 6.07 -16.41 8.50
CA LEU A 395 7.43 -16.12 8.07
C LEU A 395 7.46 -14.80 7.29
N GLU A 396 8.65 -14.22 7.16
CA GLU A 396 8.88 -13.07 6.29
C GLU A 396 10.13 -13.28 5.42
N ILE A 397 10.11 -12.71 4.21
CA ILE A 397 11.25 -12.69 3.29
C ILE A 397 11.45 -11.25 2.84
N ARG A 398 12.66 -10.72 3.00
CA ARG A 398 13.11 -9.48 2.36
C ARG A 398 14.10 -9.82 1.26
N SER A 399 13.79 -9.41 0.03
CA SER A 399 14.70 -9.57 -1.10
C SER A 399 14.57 -8.40 -2.08
N GLY A 400 15.63 -7.61 -2.19
CA GLY A 400 15.62 -6.35 -2.94
C GLY A 400 14.53 -5.40 -2.42
N SER A 401 13.66 -4.95 -3.33
CA SER A 401 12.51 -4.09 -3.02
C SER A 401 11.21 -4.87 -2.79
N VAL A 402 11.28 -6.19 -2.53
CA VAL A 402 10.10 -7.01 -2.19
C VAL A 402 10.19 -7.49 -0.75
N GLU A 403 9.08 -7.38 -0.04
CA GLU A 403 8.88 -8.01 1.26
C GLU A 403 7.65 -8.92 1.23
N VAL A 404 7.85 -10.20 1.55
CA VAL A 404 6.78 -11.19 1.64
C VAL A 404 6.43 -11.39 3.11
N HIS A 405 5.14 -11.33 3.43
CA HIS A 405 4.56 -11.64 4.73
C HIS A 405 3.63 -12.84 4.56
N ALA A 406 4.06 -14.02 5.01
CA ALA A 406 3.45 -15.26 4.59
C ALA A 406 3.11 -16.20 5.73
N LYS A 407 1.98 -16.89 5.59
CA LYS A 407 1.65 -18.04 6.41
C LYS A 407 2.53 -19.22 5.99
N VAL A 408 3.23 -19.84 6.94
CA VAL A 408 4.25 -20.88 6.69
C VAL A 408 3.68 -22.04 5.87
N GLU A 409 2.47 -22.51 6.21
CA GLU A 409 1.81 -23.63 5.50
C GLU A 409 1.60 -23.34 4.00
N LYS A 410 1.41 -22.08 3.61
CA LYS A 410 1.19 -21.69 2.23
C LYS A 410 2.48 -21.73 1.42
N VAL A 411 3.57 -21.27 2.01
CA VAL A 411 4.89 -21.31 1.37
C VAL A 411 5.44 -22.74 1.31
N ARG A 412 5.32 -23.49 2.40
CA ARG A 412 5.67 -24.92 2.43
C ARG A 412 4.87 -25.71 1.40
N GLY A 413 3.56 -25.42 1.26
CA GLY A 413 2.72 -26.00 0.22
C GLY A 413 3.23 -25.74 -1.20
N SER A 414 3.71 -24.54 -1.51
CA SER A 414 4.34 -24.23 -2.81
C SER A 414 5.68 -24.95 -3.01
N ILE A 415 6.53 -24.99 -1.97
CA ILE A 415 7.83 -25.68 -2.03
C ILE A 415 7.63 -27.19 -2.26
N ASP A 416 6.75 -27.82 -1.49
CA ASP A 416 6.51 -29.26 -1.57
C ASP A 416 5.88 -29.64 -2.92
N LYS A 417 4.87 -28.87 -3.37
CA LYS A 417 4.10 -29.17 -4.59
C LYS A 417 4.86 -28.84 -5.87
N ASP A 418 5.43 -27.64 -5.96
CA ASP A 418 5.96 -27.11 -7.23
C ASP A 418 7.49 -27.26 -7.34
N TYR A 419 8.18 -27.47 -6.20
CA TYR A 419 9.64 -27.62 -6.13
C TYR A 419 10.09 -28.98 -5.56
N GLY A 420 9.15 -29.88 -5.25
CA GLY A 420 9.47 -31.22 -4.74
C GLY A 420 10.22 -31.22 -3.40
N GLY A 421 10.00 -30.19 -2.57
CA GLY A 421 10.69 -30.01 -1.29
C GLY A 421 12.03 -29.26 -1.39
N ASP A 422 12.47 -28.85 -2.59
CA ASP A 422 13.74 -28.13 -2.78
C ASP A 422 13.62 -26.65 -2.39
N VAL A 423 13.82 -26.36 -1.10
CA VAL A 423 13.77 -25.00 -0.54
C VAL A 423 14.85 -24.09 -1.14
N GLN A 424 16.04 -24.63 -1.43
CA GLN A 424 17.16 -23.87 -2.00
C GLN A 424 16.82 -23.38 -3.41
N ARG A 425 16.27 -24.26 -4.26
CA ARG A 425 15.80 -23.88 -5.60
C ARG A 425 14.64 -22.90 -5.54
N PHE A 426 13.69 -23.10 -4.64
CA PHE A 426 12.59 -22.16 -4.43
C PHE A 426 13.11 -20.75 -4.13
N ILE A 427 14.03 -20.61 -3.16
CA ILE A 427 14.61 -19.32 -2.78
C ILE A 427 15.40 -18.69 -3.93
N ARG A 428 16.21 -19.50 -4.63
CA ARG A 428 16.96 -19.02 -5.79
C ARG A 428 16.05 -18.46 -6.88
N GLU A 429 15.01 -19.21 -7.25
CA GLU A 429 14.07 -18.76 -8.29
C GLU A 429 13.20 -17.58 -7.82
N LEU A 430 12.86 -17.50 -6.53
CA LEU A 430 12.22 -16.33 -5.94
C LEU A 430 13.09 -15.07 -6.15
N ASN A 431 14.38 -15.15 -5.85
CA ASN A 431 15.30 -14.03 -5.97
C ASN A 431 15.61 -13.69 -7.43
N GLU A 432 15.91 -14.68 -8.27
CA GLU A 432 16.48 -14.47 -9.60
C GLU A 432 15.43 -14.43 -10.73
N VAL A 433 14.46 -15.35 -10.69
CA VAL A 433 13.49 -15.56 -11.78
C VAL A 433 12.24 -14.71 -11.59
N PHE A 434 11.89 -14.38 -10.35
CA PHE A 434 10.78 -13.48 -10.04
C PHE A 434 11.23 -12.04 -9.78
N ILE A 435 12.01 -11.82 -8.73
CA ILE A 435 12.30 -10.47 -8.22
C ILE A 435 13.32 -9.76 -9.12
N ASP A 436 14.53 -10.30 -9.26
CA ASP A 436 15.58 -9.69 -10.07
C ASP A 436 15.16 -9.52 -11.53
N ASP A 437 14.50 -10.53 -12.10
CA ASP A 437 13.97 -10.50 -13.47
C ASP A 437 13.16 -9.23 -13.75
N ALA A 438 12.23 -8.87 -12.85
CA ALA A 438 11.37 -7.72 -13.03
C ALA A 438 12.11 -6.39 -12.86
N TYR A 439 12.94 -6.25 -11.82
CA TYR A 439 13.67 -5.00 -11.56
C TYR A 439 14.80 -4.77 -12.57
N THR A 440 15.44 -5.83 -13.06
CA THR A 440 16.41 -5.79 -14.16
C THR A 440 15.75 -5.44 -15.48
N LEU A 441 14.59 -6.04 -15.81
CA LEU A 441 13.83 -5.65 -17.00
C LEU A 441 13.43 -4.17 -16.96
N ALA A 442 13.04 -3.65 -15.79
CA ALA A 442 12.77 -2.23 -15.60
C ALA A 442 14.04 -1.35 -15.54
N GLY A 443 15.24 -1.92 -15.56
CA GLY A 443 16.52 -1.20 -15.67
C GLY A 443 16.89 -0.37 -14.42
N PHE A 444 16.48 -0.78 -13.23
CA PHE A 444 16.90 -0.08 -12.00
C PHE A 444 18.40 -0.24 -11.74
N ALA A 445 18.95 0.66 -10.92
CA ALA A 445 20.28 0.52 -10.35
C ALA A 445 20.19 -0.50 -9.20
N ILE A 446 20.66 -1.72 -9.48
CA ILE A 446 20.66 -2.82 -8.52
C ILE A 446 22.08 -2.90 -7.91
N PRO A 447 22.22 -2.87 -6.56
CA PRO A 447 23.52 -2.92 -5.91
C PRO A 447 24.38 -4.09 -6.39
N ASN A 448 25.64 -3.81 -6.71
CA ASN A 448 26.64 -4.78 -7.20
C ASN A 448 26.25 -5.54 -8.49
N GLN A 449 25.26 -5.05 -9.25
CA GLN A 449 24.82 -5.66 -10.50
C GLN A 449 24.96 -4.66 -11.66
N ALA A 450 25.96 -4.90 -12.50
CA ALA A 450 26.12 -4.13 -13.73
C ALA A 450 25.02 -4.48 -14.74
N LYS A 451 24.60 -3.49 -15.54
CA LYS A 451 23.75 -3.76 -16.71
C LYS A 451 24.48 -4.70 -17.68
N THR A 452 23.70 -5.44 -18.48
CA THR A 452 24.24 -6.31 -19.53
C THR A 452 25.10 -5.53 -20.53
N PRO A 453 26.06 -6.18 -21.23
CA PRO A 453 26.91 -5.49 -22.21
C PRO A 453 26.12 -4.73 -23.28
N ALA A 454 25.03 -5.30 -23.80
CA ALA A 454 24.18 -4.68 -24.81
C ALA A 454 23.52 -3.38 -24.31
N ILE A 455 22.93 -3.40 -23.11
CA ILE A 455 22.33 -2.21 -22.49
C ILE A 455 23.39 -1.12 -22.24
N ARG A 456 24.56 -1.48 -21.71
CA ARG A 456 25.64 -0.50 -21.48
C ARG A 456 26.10 0.15 -22.77
N GLN A 457 26.25 -0.63 -23.84
CA GLN A 457 26.66 -0.12 -25.15
C GLN A 457 25.61 0.86 -25.72
N GLU A 458 24.33 0.51 -25.66
CA GLU A 458 23.25 1.38 -26.12
C GLU A 458 23.17 2.68 -25.31
N CYS A 459 23.30 2.60 -23.97
CA CYS A 459 23.35 3.79 -23.12
C CYS A 459 24.53 4.68 -23.45
N ALA A 460 25.72 4.11 -23.66
CA ALA A 460 26.93 4.85 -24.02
C ALA A 460 26.81 5.55 -25.38
N VAL A 461 26.28 4.85 -26.41
CA VAL A 461 26.03 5.41 -27.74
C VAL A 461 25.07 6.61 -27.67
N ARG A 462 24.13 6.59 -26.73
CA ARG A 462 23.14 7.66 -26.56
C ARG A 462 23.57 8.76 -25.61
N GLY A 463 24.72 8.60 -24.94
CA GLY A 463 25.18 9.52 -23.90
C GLY A 463 24.18 9.64 -22.75
N TRP A 464 23.53 8.52 -22.39
CA TRP A 464 22.53 8.48 -21.32
C TRP A 464 23.14 8.18 -19.96
N ASP A 465 22.56 8.77 -18.92
CA ASP A 465 22.70 8.26 -17.56
C ASP A 465 21.74 7.08 -17.40
N CYS A 466 22.30 5.89 -17.19
CA CYS A 466 21.54 4.65 -17.03
C CYS A 466 21.78 3.96 -15.67
N ASP A 467 22.56 4.58 -14.79
CA ASP A 467 23.07 3.92 -13.57
C ASP A 467 22.97 4.78 -12.31
N SER A 468 22.75 6.10 -12.40
CA SER A 468 22.69 6.93 -11.19
C SER A 468 21.50 6.60 -10.30
N GLU A 469 21.73 6.59 -8.98
CA GLU A 469 20.67 6.48 -7.98
C GLU A 469 19.68 7.66 -8.03
N THR A 470 20.11 8.82 -8.55
CA THR A 470 19.24 9.98 -8.73
C THR A 470 18.05 9.66 -9.63
N LEU A 471 18.30 8.95 -10.74
CA LEU A 471 17.29 8.65 -11.75
C LEU A 471 16.75 7.22 -11.63
N HIS A 472 17.61 6.25 -11.29
CA HIS A 472 17.34 4.82 -11.42
C HIS A 472 17.41 4.04 -10.12
N LYS A 473 17.46 4.69 -8.94
CA LYS A 473 17.32 3.95 -7.66
C LYS A 473 16.12 3.03 -7.67
N LEU A 474 16.25 1.87 -7.03
CA LEU A 474 15.14 0.97 -6.78
C LEU A 474 13.95 1.73 -6.13
N PRO A 475 12.70 1.35 -6.46
CA PRO A 475 11.53 1.98 -5.86
C PRO A 475 11.37 1.55 -4.39
N GLY A 476 10.42 2.19 -3.71
CA GLY A 476 10.00 1.73 -2.38
C GLY A 476 9.45 0.29 -2.40
N THR A 477 9.36 -0.31 -1.23
CA THR A 477 9.02 -1.73 -1.06
C THR A 477 7.65 -2.08 -1.66
N GLN A 478 7.59 -3.16 -2.44
CA GLN A 478 6.36 -3.89 -2.76
C GLN A 478 6.16 -5.00 -1.73
N HIS A 479 5.08 -4.93 -0.98
CA HIS A 479 4.70 -5.97 -0.02
C HIS A 479 3.82 -7.04 -0.68
N ILE A 480 3.97 -8.29 -0.25
CA ILE A 480 3.19 -9.44 -0.70
C ILE A 480 2.62 -10.13 0.53
N ASN A 481 1.30 -10.24 0.61
CA ASN A 481 0.64 -11.07 1.62
C ASN A 481 0.32 -12.44 1.04
N VAL A 482 0.85 -13.50 1.65
CA VAL A 482 0.50 -14.89 1.32
C VAL A 482 -0.26 -15.48 2.50
N ASP A 483 -1.58 -15.57 2.38
CA ASP A 483 -2.47 -15.93 3.50
C ASP A 483 -3.55 -16.92 3.01
N GLN A 484 -4.41 -17.41 3.90
CA GLN A 484 -5.58 -18.20 3.54
C GLN A 484 -6.68 -17.36 2.87
N TYR A 485 -6.72 -16.05 3.11
CA TYR A 485 -7.68 -15.13 2.47
C TYR A 485 -7.00 -13.85 1.96
N ALA A 486 -7.60 -13.25 0.93
CA ALA A 486 -7.18 -11.96 0.35
C ALA A 486 -8.23 -10.88 0.59
N GLN A 487 -7.87 -9.60 0.42
CA GLN A 487 -8.80 -8.47 0.45
C GLN A 487 -9.99 -8.65 -0.51
N CYS A 488 -9.73 -9.20 -1.69
CA CYS A 488 -10.71 -9.51 -2.72
C CYS A 488 -10.30 -10.80 -3.45
N GLY A 489 -11.25 -11.50 -4.07
CA GLY A 489 -10.93 -12.69 -4.87
C GLY A 489 -10.18 -13.81 -4.13
N GLY A 490 -9.39 -14.58 -4.87
CA GLY A 490 -8.30 -15.42 -4.35
C GLY A 490 -6.94 -14.72 -4.34
N GLY A 491 -6.86 -13.52 -4.91
CA GLY A 491 -5.73 -12.61 -4.92
C GLY A 491 -6.24 -11.21 -5.24
N CYS A 492 -5.54 -10.18 -4.77
CA CYS A 492 -6.03 -8.82 -4.82
C CYS A 492 -4.89 -7.81 -4.93
N SER A 493 -4.91 -7.00 -5.99
CA SER A 493 -3.93 -5.94 -6.21
C SER A 493 -3.83 -4.95 -5.05
N GLY A 494 -2.66 -4.31 -4.92
CA GLY A 494 -2.36 -3.34 -3.87
C GLY A 494 -0.90 -3.36 -3.43
N ASN A 495 -0.61 -2.65 -2.34
CA ASN A 495 0.65 -2.76 -1.63
C ASN A 495 0.36 -2.76 -0.11
N PRO A 496 0.27 -3.95 0.53
CA PRO A 496 0.50 -5.27 -0.05
C PRO A 496 -0.54 -5.66 -1.10
N TYR A 497 -0.10 -6.40 -2.13
CA TYR A 497 -1.03 -7.25 -2.86
C TYR A 497 -1.18 -8.57 -2.11
N ASP A 498 -2.33 -9.22 -2.24
CA ASP A 498 -2.63 -10.46 -1.53
C ASP A 498 -2.73 -11.64 -2.50
N GLN A 499 -2.34 -12.83 -2.04
CA GLN A 499 -2.52 -14.10 -2.73
C GLN A 499 -2.84 -15.24 -1.74
N THR A 500 -3.65 -16.22 -2.20
CA THR A 500 -4.11 -17.33 -1.34
C THR A 500 -3.64 -18.72 -1.75
N TRP A 501 -3.00 -18.83 -2.91
CA TRP A 501 -2.59 -20.11 -3.52
C TRP A 501 -1.22 -20.62 -3.06
N GLY A 502 -0.51 -19.87 -2.22
CA GLY A 502 0.91 -20.09 -1.94
C GLY A 502 1.75 -18.96 -2.54
N LEU A 503 3.04 -19.17 -2.74
CA LEU A 503 3.94 -18.25 -3.44
C LEU A 503 4.65 -19.03 -4.54
N ASN A 504 4.46 -18.67 -5.81
CA ASN A 504 5.14 -19.34 -6.91
C ASN A 504 6.06 -18.37 -7.65
N PRO A 505 7.40 -18.52 -7.55
CA PRO A 505 8.35 -17.71 -8.32
C PRO A 505 8.08 -17.69 -9.83
N ARG A 506 7.58 -18.79 -10.41
CA ARG A 506 7.22 -18.88 -11.84
C ARG A 506 5.77 -18.48 -12.14
N GLY A 507 4.97 -18.14 -11.13
CA GLY A 507 3.54 -17.88 -11.31
C GLY A 507 3.26 -16.58 -12.07
N TRP A 508 2.25 -16.60 -12.94
CA TRP A 508 1.84 -15.41 -13.71
C TRP A 508 1.38 -14.27 -12.79
N GLY A 509 0.55 -14.60 -11.79
CA GLY A 509 -0.07 -13.63 -10.89
C GLY A 509 0.96 -12.79 -10.14
N GLU A 510 2.01 -13.43 -9.63
CA GLU A 510 3.09 -12.78 -8.89
C GLU A 510 3.78 -11.67 -9.71
N SER A 511 4.18 -11.97 -10.95
CA SER A 511 4.84 -11.00 -11.83
C SER A 511 3.85 -10.00 -12.45
N HIS A 512 2.59 -10.38 -12.65
CA HIS A 512 1.52 -9.47 -13.07
C HIS A 512 1.28 -8.35 -12.04
N GLU A 513 1.15 -8.72 -10.77
CA GLU A 513 0.90 -7.80 -9.65
C GLU A 513 2.15 -6.96 -9.32
N LEU A 514 3.33 -7.58 -9.29
CA LEU A 514 4.59 -6.83 -9.20
C LEU A 514 4.71 -5.83 -10.37
N GLY A 515 4.27 -6.23 -11.56
CA GLY A 515 4.28 -5.38 -12.73
C GLY A 515 3.45 -4.11 -12.57
N HIS A 516 2.34 -4.14 -11.84
CA HIS A 516 1.57 -2.92 -11.54
C HIS A 516 2.37 -1.90 -10.72
N ASN A 517 3.21 -2.36 -9.78
CA ASN A 517 4.11 -1.48 -9.02
C ASN A 517 5.09 -0.73 -9.94
N LEU A 518 5.51 -1.39 -11.02
CA LEU A 518 6.55 -0.92 -11.92
C LEU A 518 5.99 -0.11 -13.10
N GLN A 519 4.67 -0.06 -13.30
CA GLN A 519 4.07 0.68 -14.39
C GLN A 519 4.36 2.19 -14.32
N VAL A 520 4.53 2.79 -15.50
CA VAL A 520 4.67 4.24 -15.68
C VAL A 520 3.73 4.73 -16.78
N ASN A 521 3.05 5.85 -16.57
CA ASN A 521 1.99 6.29 -17.49
C ASN A 521 2.51 6.57 -18.91
N ARG A 522 3.74 7.08 -19.03
CA ARG A 522 4.38 7.35 -20.32
C ARG A 522 4.66 6.09 -21.18
N LEU A 523 4.54 4.88 -20.61
CA LEU A 523 4.64 3.62 -21.36
C LEU A 523 3.29 2.90 -21.50
N LYS A 524 2.16 3.61 -21.28
CA LYS A 524 0.81 3.08 -21.43
C LYS A 524 0.15 3.58 -22.71
N VAL A 525 -0.18 2.66 -23.63
CA VAL A 525 -1.01 2.98 -24.78
C VAL A 525 -2.43 3.31 -24.31
N TYR A 526 -2.93 4.51 -24.63
CA TYR A 526 -4.23 5.02 -24.19
C TYR A 526 -4.44 4.88 -22.67
N GLY A 527 -3.42 5.22 -21.87
CA GLY A 527 -3.52 5.33 -20.42
C GLY A 527 -4.14 4.08 -19.76
N GLY A 528 -5.30 4.24 -19.12
CA GLY A 528 -6.03 3.17 -18.46
C GLY A 528 -6.39 1.95 -19.33
N ARG A 529 -6.43 2.08 -20.67
CA ARG A 529 -6.62 0.93 -21.57
C ARG A 529 -5.47 -0.07 -21.53
N SER A 530 -4.29 0.39 -21.11
CA SER A 530 -3.09 -0.42 -20.86
C SER A 530 -2.79 -0.59 -19.37
N GLY A 531 -3.79 -0.36 -18.50
CA GLY A 531 -3.71 -0.60 -17.07
C GLY A 531 -3.42 -2.06 -16.73
N GLU A 532 -3.97 -3.00 -17.51
CA GLU A 532 -3.76 -4.45 -17.39
C GLU A 532 -2.87 -5.02 -18.52
N VAL A 533 -2.15 -4.17 -19.24
CA VAL A 533 -1.35 -4.56 -20.43
C VAL A 533 0.12 -4.23 -20.26
N SER A 534 0.44 -3.00 -19.85
CA SER A 534 1.85 -2.56 -19.74
C SER A 534 2.62 -3.26 -18.60
N ASN A 535 1.91 -3.79 -17.60
CA ASN A 535 2.51 -4.65 -16.56
C ASN A 535 2.78 -6.07 -17.08
N GLN A 536 2.23 -6.46 -18.23
CA GLN A 536 2.36 -7.83 -18.70
C GLN A 536 3.73 -8.12 -19.29
N ILE A 537 4.55 -7.10 -19.57
CA ILE A 537 5.94 -7.29 -19.98
C ILE A 537 6.73 -8.11 -18.95
N PHE A 538 6.39 -8.01 -17.66
CA PHE A 538 7.11 -8.68 -16.58
C PHE A 538 6.83 -10.19 -16.55
N PRO A 539 5.58 -10.68 -16.46
CA PRO A 539 5.31 -12.11 -16.56
C PRO A 539 5.66 -12.69 -17.95
N LEU A 540 5.46 -11.94 -19.04
CA LEU A 540 5.83 -12.42 -20.39
C LEU A 540 7.35 -12.61 -20.54
N HIS A 541 8.16 -11.68 -20.04
CA HIS A 541 9.60 -11.83 -20.03
C HIS A 541 10.04 -13.03 -19.19
N LYS A 542 9.46 -13.19 -18.00
CA LYS A 542 9.72 -14.33 -17.13
C LYS A 542 9.37 -15.66 -17.82
N ASP A 543 8.22 -15.79 -18.45
CA ASP A 543 7.80 -17.04 -19.10
C ASP A 543 8.67 -17.36 -20.33
N TRP A 544 9.07 -16.34 -21.11
CA TRP A 544 10.08 -16.46 -22.16
C TRP A 544 11.43 -16.96 -21.61
N ARG A 545 11.87 -16.42 -20.47
CA ARG A 545 13.08 -16.86 -19.77
C ARG A 545 12.95 -18.29 -19.25
N VAL A 546 11.83 -18.64 -18.62
CA VAL A 546 11.58 -19.95 -18.03
C VAL A 546 11.58 -21.06 -19.08
N LEU A 547 10.98 -20.80 -20.25
CA LEU A 547 11.03 -21.74 -21.38
C LEU A 547 12.48 -22.00 -21.82
N ARG A 548 13.28 -20.94 -21.96
CA ARG A 548 14.67 -21.05 -22.45
C ARG A 548 15.62 -21.69 -21.43
N GLU A 549 15.53 -21.29 -20.17
CA GLU A 549 16.48 -21.72 -19.13
C GLU A 549 16.10 -23.05 -18.49
N PHE A 550 14.80 -23.37 -18.43
CA PHE A 550 14.31 -24.56 -17.72
C PHE A 550 13.47 -25.49 -18.60
N GLY A 551 13.19 -25.15 -19.86
CA GLY A 551 12.39 -25.98 -20.76
C GLY A 551 10.90 -26.07 -20.42
N GLN A 552 10.41 -25.26 -19.47
CA GLN A 552 9.01 -25.30 -19.03
C GLN A 552 8.21 -24.23 -19.78
N ASN A 553 7.13 -24.65 -20.45
CA ASN A 553 6.27 -23.75 -21.19
C ASN A 553 5.04 -23.34 -20.35
N LEU A 554 4.99 -22.08 -19.93
CA LEU A 554 3.95 -21.53 -19.07
C LEU A 554 3.11 -20.50 -19.83
N GLU A 555 1.79 -20.48 -19.65
CA GLU A 555 0.92 -19.40 -20.14
C GLU A 555 1.08 -19.04 -21.65
N ASP A 556 1.44 -20.03 -22.49
CA ASP A 556 1.91 -19.82 -23.88
C ASP A 556 0.84 -19.32 -24.87
N THR A 557 -0.37 -19.06 -24.39
CA THR A 557 -1.49 -18.52 -25.17
C THR A 557 -1.93 -17.14 -24.71
N ARG A 558 -1.15 -16.46 -23.87
CA ARG A 558 -1.48 -15.11 -23.36
C ARG A 558 -1.52 -14.07 -24.47
N VAL A 559 -0.52 -14.07 -25.36
CA VAL A 559 -0.43 -13.05 -26.42
C VAL A 559 -1.20 -13.51 -27.65
N ASN A 560 -2.32 -12.84 -27.92
CA ASN A 560 -3.23 -13.20 -29.01
C ASN A 560 -2.89 -12.45 -30.31
N TYR A 561 -1.75 -12.80 -30.91
CA TYR A 561 -1.31 -12.22 -32.19
C TYR A 561 -2.36 -12.40 -33.28
N ARG A 562 -2.99 -13.58 -33.37
CA ARG A 562 -3.96 -13.90 -34.42
C ARG A 562 -5.18 -12.97 -34.37
N ASN A 563 -5.77 -12.79 -33.19
CA ASN A 563 -6.95 -11.93 -33.10
C ASN A 563 -6.58 -10.45 -33.18
N ALA A 564 -5.43 -10.03 -32.64
CA ALA A 564 -4.93 -8.67 -32.86
C ALA A 564 -4.80 -8.37 -34.37
N TYR A 565 -4.22 -9.31 -35.13
CA TYR A 565 -4.11 -9.22 -36.58
C TYR A 565 -5.48 -9.08 -37.26
N ASN A 566 -6.45 -9.92 -36.89
CA ASN A 566 -7.81 -9.86 -37.44
C ASN A 566 -8.47 -8.50 -37.21
N LEU A 567 -8.36 -7.96 -35.99
CA LEU A 567 -8.90 -6.65 -35.63
C LEU A 567 -8.23 -5.52 -36.41
N ILE A 568 -6.90 -5.60 -36.60
CA ILE A 568 -6.12 -4.64 -37.39
C ILE A 568 -6.52 -4.68 -38.85
N VAL A 569 -6.55 -5.86 -39.49
CA VAL A 569 -6.91 -6.01 -40.91
C VAL A 569 -8.32 -5.52 -41.19
N ALA A 570 -9.27 -5.84 -40.30
CA ALA A 570 -10.64 -5.37 -40.44
C ALA A 570 -10.76 -3.85 -40.20
N GLY A 571 -10.09 -3.31 -39.18
CA GLY A 571 -10.15 -1.89 -38.84
C GLY A 571 -9.49 -1.00 -39.88
N ARG A 572 -8.35 -1.42 -40.43
CA ARG A 572 -7.60 -0.63 -41.40
C ARG A 572 -8.23 -0.55 -42.80
N ALA A 573 -9.28 -1.34 -43.04
CA ALA A 573 -10.09 -1.28 -44.25
C ALA A 573 -11.18 -0.20 -44.18
N GLU A 574 -11.38 0.44 -43.02
CA GLU A 574 -12.30 1.58 -42.89
C GLU A 574 -11.73 2.85 -43.54
N ALA A 575 -12.61 3.84 -43.77
CA ALA A 575 -12.27 5.11 -44.40
C ALA A 575 -11.21 5.91 -43.60
N ASP A 576 -11.25 5.82 -42.28
CA ASP A 576 -10.15 6.21 -41.39
C ASP A 576 -9.54 4.93 -40.79
N PRO A 577 -8.43 4.43 -41.36
CA PRO A 577 -7.82 3.17 -40.92
C PRO A 577 -7.39 3.18 -39.45
N LEU A 578 -6.90 4.32 -38.95
CA LEU A 578 -6.43 4.43 -37.56
C LEU A 578 -7.62 4.34 -36.61
N GLU A 579 -8.66 5.14 -36.85
CA GLU A 579 -9.87 5.14 -36.03
C GLU A 579 -10.61 3.79 -36.08
N GLY A 580 -10.63 3.14 -37.26
CA GLY A 580 -11.22 1.82 -37.42
C GLY A 580 -10.55 0.75 -36.54
N VAL A 581 -9.22 0.78 -36.41
CA VAL A 581 -8.48 -0.10 -35.50
C VAL A 581 -8.67 0.33 -34.05
N TYR A 582 -8.64 1.64 -33.74
CA TYR A 582 -8.88 2.16 -32.40
C TYR A 582 -10.21 1.67 -31.81
N LYS A 583 -11.30 1.80 -32.57
CA LYS A 583 -12.65 1.35 -32.15
C LYS A 583 -12.68 -0.13 -31.80
N ARG A 584 -11.94 -0.95 -32.54
CA ARG A 584 -11.87 -2.40 -32.39
C ARG A 584 -10.97 -2.86 -31.26
N LEU A 585 -9.86 -2.16 -31.01
CA LEU A 585 -8.81 -2.64 -30.11
C LEU A 585 -8.75 -1.87 -28.78
N TRP A 586 -8.91 -0.55 -28.80
CA TRP A 586 -8.60 0.31 -27.65
C TRP A 586 -9.81 1.01 -27.03
N ASN A 587 -10.94 1.13 -27.74
CA ASN A 587 -12.09 1.90 -27.25
C ASN A 587 -12.76 1.27 -26.01
N ASP A 588 -12.87 -0.06 -25.96
CA ASP A 588 -13.53 -0.79 -24.86
C ASP A 588 -12.87 -0.51 -23.49
N PRO A 589 -13.61 0.07 -22.52
CA PRO A 589 -13.11 0.43 -21.20
C PRO A 589 -13.08 -0.71 -20.18
N GLY A 590 -13.52 -1.94 -20.52
CA GLY A 590 -13.50 -3.06 -19.59
C GLY A 590 -12.08 -3.37 -19.07
N THR A 591 -11.97 -3.72 -17.78
CA THR A 591 -10.68 -3.87 -17.08
C THR A 591 -9.71 -4.81 -17.80
N TYR A 592 -10.18 -5.97 -18.24
CA TYR A 592 -9.40 -6.96 -18.97
C TYR A 592 -9.77 -7.07 -20.45
N SER A 593 -10.50 -6.09 -21.00
CA SER A 593 -10.95 -6.14 -22.39
C SER A 593 -9.77 -6.18 -23.36
N LEU A 594 -9.80 -7.15 -24.27
CA LEU A 594 -8.77 -7.39 -25.28
C LEU A 594 -7.35 -7.48 -24.73
N ASN A 595 -7.19 -8.09 -23.55
CA ASN A 595 -5.91 -8.20 -22.87
C ASN A 595 -4.84 -8.86 -23.76
N GLY A 596 -5.16 -10.01 -24.36
CA GLY A 596 -4.23 -10.76 -25.20
C GLY A 596 -3.84 -10.04 -26.48
N GLU A 597 -4.80 -9.36 -27.11
CA GLU A 597 -4.59 -8.61 -28.35
C GLU A 597 -3.78 -7.34 -28.12
N ARG A 598 -4.00 -6.66 -27.00
CA ARG A 598 -3.23 -5.46 -26.61
C ARG A 598 -1.81 -5.81 -26.18
N MET A 599 -1.59 -6.94 -25.50
CA MET A 599 -0.24 -7.45 -25.21
C MET A 599 0.57 -7.71 -26.50
N ALA A 600 -0.10 -8.10 -27.59
CA ALA A 600 0.57 -8.33 -28.87
C ALA A 600 1.29 -7.08 -29.38
N PHE A 601 0.77 -5.86 -29.14
CA PHE A 601 1.46 -4.61 -29.45
C PHE A 601 2.81 -4.50 -28.71
N TYR A 602 2.81 -4.78 -27.41
CA TYR A 602 4.01 -4.63 -26.58
C TYR A 602 5.13 -5.60 -27.00
N THR A 603 4.77 -6.81 -27.41
CA THR A 603 5.75 -7.80 -27.92
C THR A 603 6.22 -7.53 -29.35
N GLN A 604 5.51 -6.71 -30.16
CA GLN A 604 6.00 -6.33 -31.50
C GLN A 604 7.40 -5.74 -31.44
N TRP A 605 7.65 -4.92 -30.42
CA TRP A 605 8.91 -4.21 -30.24
C TRP A 605 10.04 -5.14 -29.77
N VAL A 606 9.70 -6.21 -29.04
CA VAL A 606 10.66 -7.25 -28.65
C VAL A 606 11.18 -7.97 -29.89
N HIS A 607 10.27 -8.42 -30.75
CA HIS A 607 10.62 -9.09 -32.01
C HIS A 607 11.37 -8.14 -32.95
N TYR A 608 10.92 -6.89 -33.06
CA TYR A 608 11.59 -5.88 -33.88
C TYR A 608 13.02 -5.60 -33.43
N TRP A 609 13.24 -5.49 -32.12
CA TRP A 609 14.56 -5.20 -31.58
C TRP A 609 15.52 -6.37 -31.72
N SER A 610 15.03 -7.61 -31.53
CA SER A 610 15.78 -8.83 -31.84
C SER A 610 16.30 -8.84 -33.29
N ASP A 611 15.42 -8.56 -34.26
CA ASP A 611 15.79 -8.45 -35.67
C ASP A 611 16.81 -7.33 -35.91
N LEU A 612 16.61 -6.16 -35.29
CA LEU A 612 17.49 -5.00 -35.44
C LEU A 612 18.91 -5.27 -34.88
N LYS A 613 19.02 -6.06 -33.82
CA LYS A 613 20.30 -6.47 -33.23
C LYS A 613 20.89 -7.73 -33.84
N ALA A 614 20.11 -8.44 -34.66
CA ALA A 614 20.44 -9.77 -35.17
C ALA A 614 20.80 -10.75 -34.02
N ASP A 615 20.12 -10.63 -32.88
CA ASP A 615 20.35 -11.45 -31.69
C ASP A 615 19.00 -11.77 -31.00
N PRO A 616 18.56 -13.05 -30.99
CA PRO A 616 17.28 -13.45 -30.40
C PRO A 616 17.21 -13.28 -28.87
N LEU A 617 18.34 -13.09 -28.19
CA LEU A 617 18.39 -12.89 -26.74
C LEU A 617 18.25 -11.42 -26.33
N GLN A 618 18.49 -10.47 -27.26
CA GLN A 618 18.46 -9.05 -26.96
C GLN A 618 17.07 -8.41 -27.12
N GLY A 619 16.07 -9.12 -27.64
CA GLY A 619 14.77 -8.53 -27.96
C GLY A 619 14.12 -7.74 -26.82
N TRP A 620 14.20 -8.24 -25.59
CA TRP A 620 13.59 -7.61 -24.42
C TRP A 620 14.33 -6.36 -23.92
N ASP A 621 15.58 -6.13 -24.34
CA ASP A 621 16.38 -4.96 -23.98
C ASP A 621 15.68 -3.65 -24.37
N ILE A 622 14.83 -3.65 -25.40
CA ILE A 622 14.07 -2.47 -25.81
C ILE A 622 13.19 -1.93 -24.69
N TRP A 623 12.58 -2.80 -23.88
CA TRP A 623 11.77 -2.36 -22.76
C TRP A 623 12.64 -1.80 -21.64
N THR A 624 13.76 -2.44 -21.32
CA THR A 624 14.74 -1.88 -20.38
C THR A 624 15.21 -0.49 -20.80
N LEU A 625 15.53 -0.30 -22.09
CA LEU A 625 15.93 0.99 -22.65
C LEU A 625 14.80 2.02 -22.60
N LEU A 626 13.55 1.65 -22.87
CA LEU A 626 12.40 2.54 -22.71
C LEU A 626 12.18 2.94 -21.25
N TYR A 627 12.37 2.04 -20.29
CA TYR A 627 12.28 2.37 -18.87
C TYR A 627 13.39 3.34 -18.42
N LEU A 628 14.62 3.09 -18.86
CA LEU A 628 15.78 3.97 -18.62
C LEU A 628 15.56 5.36 -19.24
N HIS A 629 15.12 5.41 -20.49
CA HIS A 629 14.75 6.64 -21.19
C HIS A 629 13.65 7.40 -20.46
N GLN A 630 12.56 6.72 -20.10
CA GLN A 630 11.40 7.34 -19.49
C GLN A 630 11.74 7.96 -18.13
N ARG A 631 12.57 7.32 -17.29
CA ARG A 631 12.99 7.92 -16.00
C ARG A 631 13.84 9.18 -16.20
N GLN A 632 14.67 9.24 -17.23
CA GLN A 632 15.37 10.47 -17.61
C GLN A 632 14.38 11.54 -18.10
N VAL A 633 13.43 11.17 -18.97
CA VAL A 633 12.33 12.06 -19.42
C VAL A 633 11.49 12.57 -18.26
N ASP A 634 11.35 11.81 -17.17
CA ASP A 634 10.57 12.21 -16.00
C ASP A 634 11.34 13.18 -15.07
N LYS A 635 12.64 12.93 -14.84
CA LYS A 635 13.38 13.54 -13.72
C LYS A 635 14.64 14.31 -14.10
N ALA A 636 15.29 13.99 -15.21
CA ALA A 636 16.55 14.65 -15.59
C ALA A 636 16.35 16.15 -15.84
N ASN A 637 17.39 16.96 -15.71
CA ASN A 637 17.31 18.39 -16.03
C ASN A 637 16.88 18.55 -17.50
N TRP A 638 15.72 19.18 -17.72
CA TRP A 638 15.06 19.14 -19.03
C TRP A 638 15.89 19.80 -20.13
N ASP A 639 16.31 21.05 -19.93
CA ASP A 639 17.04 21.79 -20.97
C ASP A 639 18.40 21.18 -21.28
N ALA A 640 19.07 20.61 -20.28
CA ALA A 640 20.34 19.92 -20.47
C ALA A 640 20.21 18.56 -21.17
N SER A 641 19.10 17.84 -20.98
CA SER A 641 18.99 16.43 -21.37
C SER A 641 18.08 16.19 -22.58
N LYS A 642 17.14 17.09 -22.88
CA LYS A 642 16.10 16.85 -23.90
C LYS A 642 16.66 16.50 -25.28
N ALA A 643 17.82 17.04 -25.67
CA ALA A 643 18.45 16.69 -26.94
C ALA A 643 18.87 15.21 -27.00
N ALA A 644 19.57 14.71 -25.97
CA ALA A 644 20.00 13.31 -25.89
C ALA A 644 18.82 12.33 -25.78
N LEU A 645 17.69 12.79 -25.24
CA LEU A 645 16.47 12.01 -25.07
C LEU A 645 15.56 12.01 -26.31
N GLY A 646 15.95 12.70 -27.39
CA GLY A 646 15.12 12.84 -28.58
C GLY A 646 13.94 13.82 -28.42
N TYR A 647 13.98 14.73 -27.47
CA TYR A 647 12.94 15.74 -27.19
C TYR A 647 13.39 17.17 -27.51
N GLY A 648 14.33 17.35 -28.44
CA GLY A 648 14.92 18.65 -28.76
C GLY A 648 13.92 19.76 -29.13
N THR A 649 12.78 19.42 -29.76
CA THR A 649 11.77 20.40 -30.18
C THR A 649 10.83 20.81 -29.03
N TYR A 650 10.83 20.08 -27.91
CA TYR A 650 9.95 20.34 -26.79
C TYR A 650 10.56 21.42 -25.88
N ALA A 651 9.87 22.56 -25.77
CA ALA A 651 10.27 23.62 -24.83
C ALA A 651 10.21 23.14 -23.37
N GLN A 652 9.25 22.29 -23.03
CA GLN A 652 9.00 21.79 -21.68
C GLN A 652 8.85 20.26 -21.67
N ARG A 653 9.08 19.67 -20.49
CA ARG A 653 8.88 18.24 -20.25
C ARG A 653 7.44 17.83 -20.59
N PRO A 654 7.22 16.70 -21.29
CA PRO A 654 5.87 16.23 -21.59
C PRO A 654 5.09 15.84 -20.33
N GLY A 655 3.76 15.84 -20.47
CA GLY A 655 2.82 15.38 -19.44
C GLY A 655 3.03 13.92 -19.03
N ASN A 656 2.32 13.50 -17.98
CA ASN A 656 2.37 12.15 -17.41
C ASN A 656 0.96 11.60 -17.12
N SER A 657 -0.04 12.02 -17.90
CA SER A 657 -1.43 11.60 -17.70
C SER A 657 -1.61 10.10 -17.96
N GLY A 658 -2.31 9.43 -17.03
CA GLY A 658 -2.76 8.05 -17.18
C GLY A 658 -4.18 7.93 -17.78
N ASP A 659 -4.79 9.04 -18.19
CA ASP A 659 -6.14 9.06 -18.76
C ASP A 659 -6.15 8.47 -20.17
N ALA A 660 -7.18 7.69 -20.49
CA ALA A 660 -7.34 7.08 -21.81
C ALA A 660 -7.60 8.08 -22.94
N SER A 661 -8.06 9.29 -22.62
CA SER A 661 -8.23 10.37 -23.58
C SER A 661 -6.92 11.08 -23.93
N SER A 662 -5.89 10.97 -23.08
CA SER A 662 -4.58 11.60 -23.27
C SER A 662 -3.76 10.95 -24.39
N THR A 663 -2.77 11.68 -24.89
CA THR A 663 -1.74 11.18 -25.81
C THR A 663 -0.37 11.02 -25.14
N ASP A 664 -0.20 11.40 -23.87
CA ASP A 664 1.11 11.42 -23.20
C ASP A 664 1.88 10.09 -23.28
N GLY A 665 1.19 8.97 -23.03
CA GLY A 665 1.78 7.63 -23.15
C GLY A 665 2.06 7.21 -24.59
N ASN A 666 1.12 7.47 -25.49
CA ASN A 666 1.28 7.17 -26.93
C ASN A 666 2.47 7.94 -27.52
N ASP A 667 2.60 9.22 -27.15
CA ASP A 667 3.64 10.13 -27.61
C ASP A 667 5.01 9.71 -27.13
N ASN A 668 5.16 9.38 -25.85
CA ASN A 668 6.46 8.92 -25.32
C ASN A 668 6.86 7.56 -25.89
N LEU A 669 5.92 6.64 -26.07
CA LEU A 669 6.20 5.39 -26.77
C LEU A 669 6.66 5.63 -28.20
N LEU A 670 5.96 6.48 -28.97
CA LEU A 670 6.33 6.79 -30.36
C LEU A 670 7.73 7.42 -30.44
N VAL A 671 7.97 8.46 -29.62
CA VAL A 671 9.25 9.16 -29.56
C VAL A 671 10.37 8.22 -29.12
N GLY A 672 10.18 7.52 -28.00
CA GLY A 672 11.18 6.61 -27.43
C GLY A 672 11.54 5.48 -28.39
N LEU A 673 10.54 4.79 -28.96
CA LEU A 673 10.78 3.71 -29.92
C LEU A 673 11.43 4.22 -31.21
N SER A 674 10.98 5.36 -31.74
CA SER A 674 11.58 5.92 -32.97
C SER A 674 13.04 6.35 -32.73
N TRP A 675 13.31 6.95 -31.57
CA TRP A 675 14.65 7.37 -31.16
C TRP A 675 15.58 6.17 -30.90
N LEU A 676 15.11 5.14 -30.21
CA LEU A 676 15.90 3.94 -29.93
C LEU A 676 16.20 3.16 -31.21
N THR A 677 15.20 2.98 -32.08
CA THR A 677 15.36 2.22 -33.32
C THR A 677 16.01 3.02 -34.45
N GLN A 678 16.15 4.35 -34.31
CA GLN A 678 16.63 5.27 -35.34
C GLN A 678 15.80 5.18 -36.64
N ARG A 679 14.50 4.91 -36.50
CA ARG A 679 13.52 4.77 -37.57
C ARG A 679 12.25 5.47 -37.17
N ASP A 680 11.56 6.07 -38.12
CA ASP A 680 10.26 6.66 -37.84
C ASP A 680 9.18 5.57 -37.79
N GLN A 681 8.62 5.36 -36.60
CA GLN A 681 7.66 4.28 -36.31
C GLN A 681 6.18 4.69 -36.48
N ARG A 682 5.90 5.93 -36.95
CA ARG A 682 4.52 6.41 -37.16
C ARG A 682 3.63 5.44 -37.95
N PRO A 683 4.09 4.76 -39.01
CA PRO A 683 3.22 3.86 -39.78
C PRO A 683 2.72 2.66 -38.99
N THR A 684 3.57 2.06 -38.15
CA THR A 684 3.15 0.95 -37.29
C THR A 684 2.24 1.45 -36.17
N PHE A 685 2.48 2.63 -35.59
CA PHE A 685 1.55 3.20 -34.61
C PHE A 685 0.15 3.43 -35.21
N ALA A 686 0.08 3.97 -36.43
CA ALA A 686 -1.18 4.12 -37.16
C ALA A 686 -1.84 2.76 -37.49
N LEU A 687 -1.06 1.75 -37.89
CA LEU A 687 -1.54 0.37 -38.12
C LEU A 687 -2.24 -0.20 -36.88
N TRP A 688 -1.73 0.10 -35.69
CA TRP A 688 -2.28 -0.36 -34.41
C TRP A 688 -3.39 0.55 -33.86
N GLY A 689 -3.84 1.55 -34.61
CA GLY A 689 -4.89 2.47 -34.18
C GLY A 689 -4.47 3.38 -33.03
N ILE A 690 -3.19 3.78 -32.98
CA ILE A 690 -2.63 4.58 -31.89
C ILE A 690 -2.39 6.01 -32.40
N ARG A 691 -3.20 6.95 -31.90
CA ARG A 691 -3.06 8.38 -32.19
C ARG A 691 -2.01 9.05 -31.30
N THR A 692 -1.28 10.02 -31.85
CA THR A 692 -0.27 10.83 -31.14
C THR A 692 -0.47 12.31 -31.42
N SER A 693 0.01 13.16 -30.52
CA SER A 693 -0.11 14.62 -30.66
C SER A 693 0.70 15.15 -31.84
N SER A 694 0.33 16.35 -32.31
CA SER A 694 1.09 17.06 -33.35
C SER A 694 2.53 17.36 -32.90
N ALA A 695 2.76 17.61 -31.61
CA ALA A 695 4.09 17.85 -31.06
C ALA A 695 4.99 16.62 -31.19
N ALA A 696 4.47 15.43 -30.87
CA ALA A 696 5.22 14.18 -31.00
C ALA A 696 5.49 13.85 -32.46
N GLN A 697 4.50 14.03 -33.33
CA GLN A 697 4.67 13.84 -34.77
C GLN A 697 5.74 14.77 -35.37
N ALA A 698 5.75 16.05 -34.97
CA ALA A 698 6.76 17.01 -35.40
C ALA A 698 8.15 16.67 -34.85
N GLN A 699 8.24 16.17 -33.62
CA GLN A 699 9.51 15.71 -33.05
C GLN A 699 10.06 14.49 -33.77
N VAL A 700 9.24 13.50 -34.12
CA VAL A 700 9.69 12.35 -34.91
C VAL A 700 10.15 12.76 -36.30
N ALA A 701 9.41 13.68 -36.96
CA ALA A 701 9.82 14.23 -38.24
C ALA A 701 11.18 14.96 -38.15
N ALA A 702 11.43 15.68 -37.05
CA ALA A 702 12.68 16.40 -36.82
C ALA A 702 13.91 15.49 -36.66
N TYR A 703 13.74 14.19 -36.40
CA TYR A 703 14.87 13.25 -36.40
C TYR A 703 15.44 13.00 -37.79
N GLY A 704 14.65 13.19 -38.85
CA GLY A 704 15.07 12.90 -40.22
C GLY A 704 15.33 11.42 -40.50
N PHE A 705 14.79 10.52 -39.67
CA PHE A 705 14.95 9.07 -39.87
C PHE A 705 14.16 8.57 -41.06
N THR A 706 14.66 7.50 -41.69
CA THR A 706 13.89 6.76 -42.68
C THR A 706 12.67 6.12 -42.02
N GLU A 707 11.52 6.29 -42.65
CA GLU A 707 10.27 5.61 -42.27
C GLU A 707 10.49 4.10 -42.16
N GLN A 708 10.02 3.49 -41.07
CA GLN A 708 9.86 2.05 -40.98
C GLN A 708 8.47 1.72 -41.55
N PRO A 709 8.38 1.06 -42.72
CA PRO A 709 7.10 0.66 -43.27
C PRO A 709 6.32 -0.17 -42.25
N ALA A 710 5.00 0.01 -42.22
CA ALA A 710 4.12 -0.68 -41.29
C ALA A 710 4.39 -2.19 -41.32
N PHE A 711 4.59 -2.79 -40.15
CA PHE A 711 4.92 -4.20 -40.01
C PHE A 711 4.06 -4.86 -38.93
N PHE A 712 4.00 -6.20 -38.99
CA PHE A 712 3.38 -7.01 -37.94
C PHE A 712 4.19 -8.31 -37.75
N TYR A 713 4.64 -8.59 -36.55
CA TYR A 713 5.17 -9.89 -36.15
C TYR A 713 4.03 -10.79 -35.68
N ALA A 714 3.87 -11.90 -36.38
CA ALA A 714 2.90 -12.94 -36.11
C ALA A 714 3.59 -14.14 -35.47
N ASN A 715 2.95 -14.71 -34.45
CA ASN A 715 3.31 -16.02 -33.92
C ASN A 715 2.05 -16.77 -33.49
N ASN A 716 2.11 -18.09 -33.42
CA ASN A 716 1.04 -18.93 -32.85
C ASN A 716 1.34 -19.39 -31.42
N ARG A 717 2.47 -18.95 -30.85
CA ARG A 717 2.92 -19.20 -29.48
C ARG A 717 3.39 -17.88 -28.85
N THR A 718 3.31 -17.79 -27.53
CA THR A 718 3.73 -16.59 -26.78
C THR A 718 5.23 -16.62 -26.49
N ASN A 719 5.75 -17.76 -25.99
CA ASN A 719 7.09 -17.83 -25.40
C ASN A 719 8.18 -18.25 -26.40
N GLU A 720 7.81 -19.03 -27.43
CA GLU A 720 8.75 -19.54 -28.43
C GLU A 720 8.91 -18.55 -29.57
N HIS A 721 9.94 -17.70 -29.48
CA HIS A 721 10.16 -16.65 -30.47
C HIS A 721 10.80 -17.16 -31.77
N ALA A 722 11.38 -18.36 -31.81
CA ALA A 722 12.05 -18.86 -33.02
C ALA A 722 11.10 -19.08 -34.20
N THR A 723 9.79 -19.20 -33.96
CA THR A 723 8.77 -19.38 -34.99
C THR A 723 8.15 -18.09 -35.49
N VAL A 724 8.49 -16.92 -34.91
CA VAL A 724 7.87 -15.63 -35.26
C VAL A 724 8.07 -15.31 -36.75
N LYS A 725 7.03 -14.75 -37.39
CA LYS A 725 7.05 -14.35 -38.79
C LYS A 725 6.77 -12.86 -38.90
N ARG A 726 7.67 -12.14 -39.58
CA ARG A 726 7.47 -10.73 -39.92
C ARG A 726 6.61 -10.60 -41.18
N LEU A 727 5.56 -9.79 -41.09
CA LEU A 727 4.68 -9.43 -42.19
C LEU A 727 4.92 -7.98 -42.59
N ASP A 728 5.05 -7.74 -43.89
CA ASP A 728 5.00 -6.40 -44.47
C ASP A 728 3.53 -5.98 -44.62
N MET A 729 3.16 -4.89 -43.94
CA MET A 729 1.80 -4.37 -43.90
C MET A 729 1.65 -3.09 -44.73
N SER A 730 2.70 -2.66 -45.44
CA SER A 730 2.73 -1.40 -46.18
C SER A 730 1.92 -1.43 -47.48
N GLN A 731 1.91 -2.58 -48.18
CA GLN A 731 1.23 -2.75 -49.48
C GLN A 731 -0.13 -3.46 -49.38
N GLY A 732 -0.55 -3.85 -48.17
CA GLY A 732 -1.77 -4.62 -47.95
C GLY A 732 -1.73 -5.38 -46.64
N SER A 733 -2.56 -6.42 -46.54
CA SER A 733 -2.58 -7.34 -45.41
C SER A 733 -2.41 -8.78 -45.91
N PRO A 734 -1.24 -9.40 -45.71
CA PRO A 734 -1.03 -10.81 -46.04
C PRO A 734 -2.05 -11.74 -45.37
N ALA A 735 -2.17 -12.98 -45.84
CA ALA A 735 -2.89 -14.00 -45.07
C ALA A 735 -2.19 -14.26 -43.73
N TRP A 736 -2.96 -14.62 -42.70
CA TRP A 736 -2.38 -15.08 -41.44
C TRP A 736 -1.46 -16.29 -41.70
N PRO A 737 -0.19 -16.28 -41.25
CA PRO A 737 0.83 -17.18 -41.79
C PRO A 737 1.03 -18.48 -40.99
N PHE A 738 0.10 -18.81 -40.08
CA PHE A 738 0.11 -20.05 -39.29
C PHE A 738 -1.25 -20.78 -39.43
N PRO A 739 -1.26 -22.11 -39.32
CA PRO A 739 -2.51 -22.90 -39.35
C PRO A 739 -3.42 -22.62 -38.15
#